data_AF-A0AB72ZCJ5-F1
#
_entry.id   AF-A0AB72ZCJ5-F1
#
_cell.length_a   1.000
_cell.length_b   1.000
_cell.length_c   1.000
_cell.angle_alpha   90.00
_cell.angle_beta   90.00
_cell.angle_gamma   90.00
#
_symmetry.space_group_name_H-M   'P 1'
#
loop_
_entity.id
_entity.type
_entity.pdbx_description
1 polymer ?
#
loop_
_entity_poly.entity_id
_entity_poly.type
_entity_poly.pdbx_seq_one_letter_code
_entity_poly.pdbx_strand_id
1 'polypeptide(L)'
;MVQYYTDKEFTDLTHTLAKAVKDFNLVVFVGAGTSLSQGYPNWDGYIEKLIHFWQFNIQHVIGEGMKVTNELLSRFDGILNSNTTPKRKIDLLHTLLQNILGEDFKDVKLNFEEYFFKEVVPDYIENSVLVEMIKLDPIFITSNYDFEIERHLKRSKQKGAFKPINNIREFAESNNILRSGDVLHLHGTTQGNWDFFVNSSVDYSRQYLKGSKDFNSLSKWFEKKQPVVLFIGSSMEEEEILALLPATTKNFALMKANSSETPSLREIYNQTYQNNNSTTIFWYGDSYDDLPGKVAEIVKAIQNELEIPQSIDDWNILHTMSTDDELYKEILEKHLGDERFLFDIFKADDPELEEKILKNALNSQALLDKISNISSFWAMIDRNFESLDEKQFQSIIWIFQKQRLSVYWEEIFKIFEELKKSEDIGQDDIDKMRRNLSQEPELIETDFSNDADLMGYWLIEQLQKETSNRRSIFYDDEIVSINLKSEMIPLIVKLMTDETRYIYWSFKEIISDELIKIIYVSLLNDKMLLDNKSILDNCPDLLLESHPFQRILVSIDNEVGLNDSIKNKLITKIDFSNTTFGSELNFFSRKHKDEIEELGIEISRNYRDMIFGIESGFVHQKSFIDINQILSEDMDTILEILLPKQDELSSKREDFFSESTYQETSNFLLSLLNKNDEASKKVKQIIHEKGLLLYPIYDKLFVEILVNDTYCTELRNESLNVFLENFSLKSFSWEENKFFESLIDKEEFTNKAFEKLLQVDVNELNYDYVYADKTRPELLDVIDFINTELGRYLKILIKLNKKEYSRRSEIKNIISQVNSKPFREFSQGALSLVNSPLDLEEITINTFQGYSYVVRGFQKESLEKFKSVGQELLEKGLVNDLNKDNLFIFSLFMINPSEEEMEVNWSEINFSRIFDIIVQSELEFDYESQWIKNIILKDRDGQYGMSILHSIKSKQALIDKSKKIVNIFEEIIDSYTGKIKVDLLPHAIEKQDDPQKKELLIRFFFILLDNAKLAQSYFGSRELVDLMKHLDPSLQKKLAKHPHLSTILSPLEIENLKRAIE
;
A
#
# COMPACT_ATOMS: atom_id res chain seq x y z
N MET A 1 18.21 38.20 45.13
CA MET A 1 17.97 36.75 44.90
C MET A 1 19.09 35.99 45.59
N VAL A 2 18.75 34.99 46.40
CA VAL A 2 19.74 34.03 46.90
C VAL A 2 20.13 33.16 45.69
N GLN A 3 21.41 33.13 45.34
CA GLN A 3 21.91 32.29 44.25
C GLN A 3 22.21 30.90 44.85
N TYR A 4 21.43 29.90 44.46
CA TYR A 4 21.51 28.54 45.01
C TYR A 4 22.59 27.67 44.34
N TYR A 5 23.01 28.02 43.12
CA TYR A 5 24.01 27.33 42.33
C TYR A 5 24.69 28.30 41.36
N THR A 6 25.83 27.89 40.82
CA THR A 6 26.61 28.60 39.80
C THR A 6 26.26 28.13 38.40
N ASP A 7 26.49 28.99 37.39
CA ASP A 7 26.28 28.62 35.98
C ASP A 7 27.11 27.38 35.57
N LYS A 8 28.29 27.21 36.17
CA LYS A 8 29.15 26.05 35.96
C LYS A 8 28.49 24.76 36.47
N GLU A 9 27.90 24.79 37.67
CA GLU A 9 27.19 23.63 38.24
C GLU A 9 25.94 23.29 37.41
N PHE A 10 25.20 24.30 36.95
CA PHE A 10 24.06 24.08 36.06
C PHE A 10 24.48 23.44 34.73
N THR A 11 25.52 23.98 34.09
CA THR A 11 26.03 23.47 32.79
C THR A 11 26.55 22.03 32.93
N ASP A 12 27.24 21.74 34.03
CA ASP A 12 27.78 20.42 34.34
C ASP A 12 26.68 19.38 34.63
N LEU A 13 25.60 19.78 35.32
CA LEU A 13 24.39 18.99 35.47
C LEU A 13 23.76 18.67 34.10
N THR A 14 23.44 19.70 33.30
CA THR A 14 22.73 19.52 32.04
C THR A 14 23.55 18.72 31.02
N HIS A 15 24.86 18.99 30.91
CA HIS A 15 25.76 18.26 30.01
C HIS A 15 25.88 16.77 30.38
N THR A 16 25.99 16.47 31.68
CA THR A 16 26.08 15.09 32.16
C THR A 16 24.78 14.33 31.89
N LEU A 17 23.63 14.96 32.17
CA LEU A 17 22.32 14.37 31.91
C LEU A 17 22.06 14.20 30.41
N ALA A 18 22.39 15.18 29.58
CA ALA A 18 22.25 15.08 28.11
C ALA A 18 23.03 13.90 27.55
N LYS A 19 24.28 13.71 27.98
CA LYS A 19 25.07 12.53 27.61
C LYS A 19 24.42 11.22 28.06
N ALA A 20 23.87 11.18 29.27
CA ALA A 20 23.21 9.99 29.80
C ALA A 20 21.92 9.64 29.01
N VAL A 21 21.11 10.64 28.67
CA VAL A 21 19.93 10.49 27.79
C VAL A 21 20.36 9.95 26.42
N LYS A 22 21.36 10.58 25.80
CA LYS A 22 21.91 10.15 24.51
C LYS A 22 22.40 8.70 24.55
N ASP A 23 22.89 8.21 25.67
CA ASP A 23 23.41 6.85 25.83
C ASP A 23 22.39 5.83 26.37
N PHE A 24 21.11 6.21 26.53
CA PHE A 24 20.04 5.37 27.10
C PHE A 24 20.40 4.85 28.50
N ASN A 25 21.07 5.70 29.30
CA ASN A 25 21.67 5.32 30.59
C ASN A 25 21.32 6.30 31.71
N LEU A 26 20.27 7.12 31.52
CA LEU A 26 19.70 7.99 32.54
C LEU A 26 18.66 7.21 33.36
N VAL A 27 18.82 7.25 34.69
CA VAL A 27 17.81 6.79 35.65
C VAL A 27 17.26 8.02 36.38
N VAL A 28 15.95 8.17 36.42
CA VAL A 28 15.27 9.16 37.24
C VAL A 28 14.60 8.45 38.41
N PHE A 29 15.06 8.76 39.62
CA PHE A 29 14.46 8.25 40.84
C PHE A 29 13.38 9.24 41.33
N VAL A 30 12.12 8.80 41.31
CA VAL A 30 10.97 9.63 41.70
C VAL A 30 10.53 9.25 43.12
N GLY A 31 10.64 10.20 44.05
CA GLY A 31 10.17 10.04 45.43
C GLY A 31 8.76 10.56 45.65
N ALA A 32 8.23 10.35 46.86
CA ALA A 32 6.85 10.72 47.23
C ALA A 32 6.59 12.23 47.15
N GLY A 33 7.63 13.06 47.26
CA GLY A 33 7.53 14.52 47.14
C GLY A 33 6.98 14.98 45.79
N THR A 34 7.15 14.19 44.72
CA THR A 34 6.52 14.47 43.43
C THR A 34 5.02 14.18 43.47
N SER A 35 4.59 13.08 44.09
CA SER A 35 3.16 12.71 44.19
C SER A 35 2.37 13.63 45.13
N LEU A 36 3.02 14.32 46.09
CA LEU A 36 2.35 15.24 47.02
C LEU A 36 1.55 16.34 46.32
N SER A 37 2.07 16.87 45.20
CA SER A 37 1.39 17.94 44.46
C SER A 37 0.09 17.49 43.79
N GLN A 38 -0.18 16.19 43.71
CA GLN A 38 -1.40 15.60 43.16
C GLN A 38 -2.38 15.12 44.25
N GLY A 39 -2.15 15.46 45.52
CA GLY A 39 -3.05 15.13 46.63
C GLY A 39 -2.72 13.84 47.38
N TYR A 40 -1.67 13.12 46.97
CA TYR A 40 -1.18 11.95 47.71
C TYR A 40 -0.55 12.39 49.05
N PRO A 41 -0.74 11.61 50.14
CA PRO A 41 -0.21 11.97 51.43
C PRO A 41 1.29 11.62 51.53
N ASN A 42 1.99 12.29 52.44
CA ASN A 42 3.29 11.82 52.91
C ASN A 42 3.12 10.54 53.77
N TRP A 43 4.25 9.96 54.22
CA TRP A 43 4.24 8.73 55.03
C TRP A 43 3.30 8.79 56.24
N ASP A 44 3.29 9.89 56.99
CA ASP A 44 2.43 10.03 58.17
C ASP A 44 0.94 10.06 57.79
N GLY A 45 0.59 10.84 56.76
CA GLY A 45 -0.79 10.90 56.27
C GLY A 45 -1.27 9.58 55.64
N TYR A 46 -0.37 8.82 55.01
CA TYR A 46 -0.65 7.48 54.50
C TYR A 46 -1.03 6.53 55.65
N ILE A 47 -0.23 6.50 56.72
CA ILE A 47 -0.52 5.66 57.90
C ILE A 47 -1.85 6.03 58.55
N GLU A 48 -2.12 7.33 58.69
CA GLU A 48 -3.37 7.82 59.27
C GLU A 48 -4.58 7.34 58.46
N LYS A 49 -4.57 7.55 57.13
CA LYS A 49 -5.65 7.11 56.24
C LYS A 49 -5.80 5.59 56.25
N LEU A 50 -4.72 4.83 56.24
CA LEU A 50 -4.74 3.36 56.29
C LEU A 50 -5.37 2.83 57.58
N ILE A 51 -4.97 3.36 58.75
CA ILE A 51 -5.52 2.93 60.04
C ILE A 51 -7.00 3.28 60.13
N HIS A 52 -7.38 4.50 59.74
CA HIS A 52 -8.78 4.91 59.72
C HIS A 52 -9.62 4.06 58.76
N PHE A 53 -9.12 3.77 57.55
CA PHE A 53 -9.81 2.88 56.61
C PHE A 53 -10.16 1.54 57.26
N TRP A 54 -9.19 0.90 57.90
CA TRP A 54 -9.44 -0.37 58.58
C TRP A 54 -10.36 -0.21 59.80
N GLN A 55 -10.20 0.84 60.59
CA GLN A 55 -11.08 1.12 61.73
C GLN A 55 -12.56 1.25 61.30
N PHE A 56 -12.84 1.90 60.17
CA PHE A 56 -14.20 2.06 59.65
C PHE A 56 -14.72 0.82 58.92
N ASN A 57 -13.87 0.11 58.18
CA ASN A 57 -14.30 -0.98 57.29
C ASN A 57 -14.22 -2.37 57.91
N ILE A 58 -13.59 -2.55 59.08
CA ILE A 58 -13.38 -3.89 59.67
C ILE A 58 -14.69 -4.68 59.89
N GLN A 59 -15.81 -4.01 60.22
CA GLN A 59 -17.11 -4.68 60.38
C GLN A 59 -17.64 -5.28 59.06
N HIS A 60 -17.36 -4.65 57.93
CA HIS A 60 -17.76 -5.14 56.61
C HIS A 60 -16.95 -6.36 56.21
N VAL A 61 -15.70 -6.46 56.66
CA VAL A 61 -14.79 -7.56 56.34
C VAL A 61 -15.05 -8.80 57.21
N ILE A 62 -15.31 -8.63 58.51
CA ILE A 62 -15.58 -9.76 59.43
C ILE A 62 -17.00 -10.35 59.30
N GLY A 63 -17.92 -9.68 58.60
CA GLY A 63 -19.31 -10.09 58.43
C GLY A 63 -20.12 -10.14 59.74
N GLU A 64 -21.24 -10.88 59.73
CA GLU A 64 -22.15 -10.99 60.89
C GLU A 64 -21.57 -11.86 62.04
N GLY A 65 -20.44 -12.54 61.81
CA GLY A 65 -19.86 -13.53 62.73
C GLY A 65 -19.18 -12.94 63.98
N MET A 66 -18.80 -11.65 63.96
CA MET A 66 -18.19 -10.93 65.09
C MET A 66 -18.69 -9.48 65.13
N LYS A 67 -18.95 -8.95 66.34
CA LYS A 67 -19.33 -7.54 66.53
C LYS A 67 -18.11 -6.69 66.84
N VAL A 68 -17.90 -5.61 66.09
CA VAL A 68 -16.90 -4.60 66.42
C VAL A 68 -17.25 -3.93 67.76
N THR A 69 -16.31 -3.93 68.69
CA THR A 69 -16.47 -3.34 70.03
C THR A 69 -15.68 -2.04 70.17
N ASN A 70 -16.07 -1.18 71.11
CA ASN A 70 -15.29 0.02 71.44
C ASN A 70 -13.87 -0.31 71.91
N GLU A 71 -13.66 -1.47 72.55
CA GLU A 71 -12.33 -1.93 72.92
C GLU A 71 -11.47 -2.17 71.67
N LEU A 72 -12.02 -2.84 70.65
CA LEU A 72 -11.31 -3.06 69.38
C LEU A 72 -11.00 -1.73 68.68
N LEU A 73 -11.97 -0.81 68.61
CA LEU A 73 -11.77 0.51 68.01
C LEU A 73 -10.65 1.30 68.73
N SER A 74 -10.61 1.24 70.06
CA SER A 74 -9.55 1.90 70.85
C SER A 74 -8.14 1.34 70.59
N ARG A 75 -8.02 0.11 70.08
CA ARG A 75 -6.73 -0.48 69.68
C ARG A 75 -6.19 0.16 68.40
N PHE A 76 -7.06 0.50 67.44
CA PHE A 76 -6.66 1.27 66.25
C PHE A 76 -6.16 2.67 66.66
N ASP A 77 -6.89 3.36 67.53
CA ASP A 77 -6.47 4.67 68.07
C ASP A 77 -5.14 4.56 68.83
N GLY A 78 -4.94 3.48 69.59
CA GLY A 78 -3.70 3.21 70.31
C GLY A 78 -2.50 2.98 69.38
N ILE A 79 -2.70 2.33 68.24
CA ILE A 79 -1.64 2.15 67.21
C ILE A 79 -1.31 3.50 66.58
N LEU A 80 -2.32 4.27 66.17
CA LEU A 80 -2.15 5.57 65.52
C LEU A 80 -1.36 6.55 66.41
N ASN A 81 -1.72 6.63 67.70
CA ASN A 81 -1.11 7.52 68.69
C ASN A 81 0.22 6.99 69.29
N SER A 82 0.68 5.81 68.89
CA SER A 82 1.92 5.24 69.42
C SER A 82 3.16 6.05 68.99
N ASN A 83 4.12 6.19 69.90
CA ASN A 83 5.43 6.82 69.61
C ASN A 83 6.39 5.82 68.95
N THR A 84 5.98 5.26 67.81
CA THR A 84 6.76 4.32 67.00
C THR A 84 6.89 4.82 65.56
N THR A 85 7.81 4.25 64.79
CA THR A 85 8.00 4.66 63.38
C THR A 85 6.78 4.29 62.53
N PRO A 86 6.50 5.02 61.44
CA PRO A 86 5.39 4.71 60.51
C PRO A 86 5.36 3.24 60.07
N LYS A 87 6.51 2.70 59.66
CA LYS A 87 6.69 1.30 59.26
C LYS A 87 6.32 0.31 60.38
N ARG A 88 6.58 0.67 61.65
CA ARG A 88 6.27 -0.18 62.81
C ARG A 88 4.80 -0.12 63.21
N LYS A 89 4.13 1.01 62.98
CA LYS A 89 2.67 1.12 63.15
C LYS A 89 1.93 0.16 62.21
N ILE A 90 2.41 -0.01 60.98
CA ILE A 90 1.86 -1.00 60.03
C ILE A 90 2.06 -2.44 60.55
N ASP A 91 3.22 -2.80 61.09
CA ASP A 91 3.40 -4.14 61.69
C ASP A 91 2.36 -4.42 62.78
N LEU A 92 2.08 -3.42 63.63
CA LEU A 92 1.09 -3.52 64.70
C LEU A 92 -0.33 -3.65 64.14
N LEU A 93 -0.66 -2.86 63.11
CA LEU A 93 -1.93 -2.95 62.40
C LEU A 93 -2.12 -4.32 61.75
N HIS A 94 -1.15 -4.82 60.99
CA HIS A 94 -1.18 -6.15 60.39
C HIS A 94 -1.32 -7.25 61.45
N THR A 95 -0.63 -7.13 62.58
CA THR A 95 -0.77 -8.09 63.69
C THR A 95 -2.18 -8.05 64.27
N LEU A 96 -2.77 -6.87 64.45
CA LEU A 96 -4.15 -6.71 64.91
C LEU A 96 -5.13 -7.34 63.91
N LEU A 97 -5.01 -7.02 62.63
CA LEU A 97 -5.88 -7.54 61.56
C LEU A 97 -5.76 -9.06 61.41
N GLN A 98 -4.54 -9.60 61.41
CA GLN A 98 -4.27 -11.04 61.35
C GLN A 98 -4.91 -11.80 62.53
N ASN A 99 -4.95 -11.21 63.72
CA ASN A 99 -5.61 -11.79 64.88
C ASN A 99 -7.14 -11.79 64.78
N ILE A 100 -7.72 -10.87 64.01
CA ILE A 100 -9.16 -10.73 63.81
C ILE A 100 -9.63 -11.62 62.66
N LEU A 101 -8.90 -11.57 61.54
CA LEU A 101 -9.30 -12.14 60.25
C LEU A 101 -8.74 -13.55 60.00
N GLY A 102 -7.70 -13.97 60.72
CA GLY A 102 -7.10 -15.29 60.49
C GLY A 102 -6.55 -15.43 59.06
N GLU A 103 -6.84 -16.54 58.38
CA GLU A 103 -6.33 -16.81 57.03
C GLU A 103 -6.81 -15.78 56.00
N ASP A 104 -8.02 -15.24 56.18
CA ASP A 104 -8.64 -14.25 55.28
C ASP A 104 -7.86 -12.93 55.20
N PHE A 105 -7.00 -12.63 56.19
CA PHE A 105 -6.18 -11.40 56.20
C PHE A 105 -5.35 -11.25 54.92
N LYS A 106 -4.80 -12.34 54.39
CA LYS A 106 -3.95 -12.29 53.19
C LYS A 106 -4.70 -11.77 51.97
N ASP A 107 -5.98 -12.10 51.86
CA ASP A 107 -6.80 -11.77 50.69
C ASP A 107 -7.27 -10.32 50.70
N VAL A 108 -7.27 -9.67 51.88
CA VAL A 108 -7.79 -8.30 52.05
C VAL A 108 -6.74 -7.29 52.51
N LYS A 109 -5.51 -7.73 52.81
CA LYS A 109 -4.44 -6.91 53.41
C LYS A 109 -4.22 -5.57 52.69
N LEU A 110 -4.30 -5.57 51.36
CA LEU A 110 -4.03 -4.42 50.50
C LEU A 110 -5.30 -3.71 49.99
N ASN A 111 -6.48 -3.98 50.56
CA ASN A 111 -7.73 -3.36 50.10
C ASN A 111 -7.69 -1.83 50.15
N PHE A 112 -7.03 -1.26 51.17
CA PHE A 112 -6.86 0.19 51.25
C PHE A 112 -5.98 0.70 50.11
N GLU A 113 -4.82 0.08 49.92
CA GLU A 113 -3.86 0.47 48.91
C GLU A 113 -4.41 0.30 47.50
N GLU A 114 -5.21 -0.74 47.25
CA GLU A 114 -5.88 -0.95 45.97
C GLU A 114 -6.90 0.16 45.74
N TYR A 115 -7.79 0.43 46.68
CA TYR A 115 -8.73 1.55 46.57
C TYR A 115 -8.00 2.89 46.37
N PHE A 116 -7.05 3.21 47.25
CA PHE A 116 -6.49 4.55 47.35
C PHE A 116 -5.49 4.91 46.25
N PHE A 117 -4.61 3.98 45.84
CA PHE A 117 -3.57 4.27 44.84
C PHE A 117 -3.98 3.92 43.41
N LYS A 118 -5.01 3.08 43.23
CA LYS A 118 -5.47 2.66 41.89
C LYS A 118 -6.78 3.34 41.49
N GLU A 119 -7.77 3.39 42.39
CA GLU A 119 -9.14 3.82 42.05
C GLU A 119 -9.38 5.31 42.31
N VAL A 120 -8.78 5.89 43.35
CA VAL A 120 -8.94 7.32 43.64
C VAL A 120 -8.27 8.17 42.56
N VAL A 121 -9.03 9.14 42.04
CA VAL A 121 -8.55 10.13 41.05
C VAL A 121 -7.72 11.20 41.78
N PRO A 122 -6.54 11.58 41.27
CA PRO A 122 -5.71 12.62 41.87
C PRO A 122 -6.39 14.00 41.79
N ASP A 123 -5.96 14.93 42.66
CA ASP A 123 -6.51 16.30 42.69
C ASP A 123 -6.24 17.05 41.37
N TYR A 124 -5.16 16.69 40.67
CA TYR A 124 -4.77 17.23 39.38
C TYR A 124 -4.42 16.10 38.40
N ILE A 125 -4.94 16.22 37.18
CA ILE A 125 -4.73 15.26 36.07
C ILE A 125 -3.26 15.16 35.69
N GLU A 126 -2.50 16.24 35.82
CA GLU A 126 -1.08 16.30 35.45
C GLU A 126 -0.18 16.77 36.60
N ASN A 127 1.01 16.18 36.63
CA ASN A 127 2.14 16.59 37.43
C ASN A 127 3.18 17.25 36.55
N SER A 128 3.37 18.56 36.70
CA SER A 128 4.30 19.33 35.86
C SER A 128 5.75 18.82 35.90
N VAL A 129 6.18 18.19 37.00
CA VAL A 129 7.52 17.57 37.07
C VAL A 129 7.59 16.32 36.19
N LEU A 130 6.56 15.46 36.23
CA LEU A 130 6.53 14.25 35.42
C LEU A 130 6.37 14.59 33.92
N VAL A 131 5.51 15.55 33.57
CA VAL A 131 5.34 16.05 32.18
C VAL A 131 6.67 16.44 31.54
N GLU A 132 7.57 17.08 32.30
CA GLU A 132 8.89 17.46 31.79
C GLU A 132 9.87 16.27 31.79
N MET A 133 9.88 15.43 32.83
CA MET A 133 10.82 14.32 32.94
C MET A 133 10.61 13.24 31.88
N ILE A 134 9.37 12.95 31.49
CA ILE A 134 9.08 11.93 30.46
C ILE A 134 9.66 12.31 29.08
N LYS A 135 9.86 13.60 28.79
CA LYS A 135 10.47 14.08 27.53
C LYS A 135 11.91 13.61 27.33
N LEU A 136 12.58 13.22 28.42
CA LEU A 136 13.95 12.70 28.39
C LEU A 136 14.02 11.17 28.20
N ASP A 137 12.87 10.49 28.19
CA ASP A 137 12.76 9.02 28.09
C ASP A 137 13.70 8.22 29.03
N PRO A 138 13.73 8.53 30.34
CA PRO A 138 14.63 7.86 31.28
C PRO A 138 14.11 6.47 31.68
N ILE A 139 14.95 5.71 32.39
CA ILE A 139 14.48 4.60 33.23
C ILE A 139 13.94 5.20 34.53
N PHE A 140 12.68 4.95 34.85
CA PHE A 140 12.09 5.39 36.11
C PHE A 140 12.26 4.33 37.19
N ILE A 141 12.70 4.77 38.37
CA ILE A 141 12.70 3.94 39.58
C ILE A 141 11.96 4.72 40.65
N THR A 142 11.06 4.08 41.38
CA THR A 142 10.30 4.75 42.43
C THR A 142 10.05 3.85 43.62
N SER A 143 9.97 4.48 44.79
CA SER A 143 9.49 3.92 46.04
C SER A 143 7.98 4.15 46.26
N ASN A 144 7.31 4.85 45.34
CA ASN A 144 5.91 5.24 45.44
C ASN A 144 4.98 4.08 45.06
N TYR A 145 3.77 4.11 45.60
CA TYR A 145 2.75 3.08 45.37
C TYR A 145 1.72 3.48 44.30
N ASP A 146 1.64 4.77 43.99
CA ASP A 146 0.77 5.33 42.93
C ASP A 146 1.28 4.99 41.52
N PHE A 147 0.41 5.15 40.52
CA PHE A 147 0.70 4.88 39.12
C PHE A 147 0.85 6.17 38.30
N GLU A 148 1.27 7.28 38.91
CA GLU A 148 1.28 8.57 38.23
C GLU A 148 2.31 8.60 37.10
N ILE A 149 3.48 7.98 37.26
CA ILE A 149 4.48 7.90 36.19
C ILE A 149 3.90 7.19 34.96
N GLU A 150 3.24 6.05 35.17
CA GLU A 150 2.57 5.28 34.11
C GLU A 150 1.42 6.06 33.46
N ARG A 151 0.60 6.77 34.25
CA ARG A 151 -0.49 7.60 33.71
C ARG A 151 0.05 8.67 32.76
N HIS A 152 1.16 9.32 33.09
CA HIS A 152 1.80 10.30 32.21
C HIS A 152 2.44 9.65 30.98
N LEU A 153 3.10 8.49 31.14
CA LEU A 153 3.68 7.75 30.02
C LEU A 153 2.61 7.22 29.04
N LYS A 154 1.42 6.82 29.52
CA LYS A 154 0.31 6.38 28.64
C LYS A 154 -0.21 7.49 27.73
N ARG A 155 -0.12 8.75 28.18
CA ARG A 155 -0.49 9.89 27.33
C ARG A 155 0.53 10.05 26.23
N SER A 156 1.82 10.16 26.55
CA SER A 156 2.84 10.44 25.54
C SER A 156 3.33 9.25 24.72
N LYS A 157 2.99 8.01 25.12
CA LYS A 157 3.51 6.77 24.52
C LYS A 157 2.44 5.72 24.30
N GLN A 158 2.64 4.88 23.28
CA GLN A 158 1.78 3.73 23.04
C GLN A 158 1.92 2.61 24.07
N LYS A 159 0.87 1.81 24.19
CA LYS A 159 0.87 0.55 24.93
C LYS A 159 2.02 -0.36 24.47
N GLY A 160 2.90 -0.71 25.41
CA GLY A 160 4.08 -1.54 25.15
C GLY A 160 5.37 -0.77 24.86
N ALA A 161 5.30 0.55 24.63
CA ALA A 161 6.47 1.44 24.51
C ALA A 161 7.11 1.78 25.88
N PHE A 162 6.41 1.46 26.97
CA PHE A 162 6.95 1.43 28.33
C PHE A 162 6.51 0.13 29.03
N LYS A 163 7.19 -0.24 30.13
CA LYS A 163 6.83 -1.40 30.94
C LYS A 163 6.79 -1.03 32.43
N PRO A 164 5.64 -1.16 33.10
CA PRO A 164 5.59 -1.16 34.55
C PRO A 164 6.16 -2.48 35.10
N ILE A 165 7.03 -2.37 36.08
CA ILE A 165 7.64 -3.48 36.81
C ILE A 165 7.21 -3.29 38.27
N ASN A 166 6.18 -4.05 38.67
CA ASN A 166 5.39 -3.72 39.84
C ASN A 166 6.11 -4.02 41.15
N ASN A 167 7.21 -4.74 41.13
CA ASN A 167 8.03 -5.06 42.30
C ASN A 167 9.42 -5.54 41.85
N ILE A 168 10.35 -5.62 42.79
CA ILE A 168 11.72 -6.05 42.50
C ILE A 168 11.81 -7.51 42.04
N ARG A 169 10.83 -8.34 42.37
CA ARG A 169 10.77 -9.75 41.97
C ARG A 169 10.49 -9.87 40.48
N GLU A 170 9.54 -9.11 39.95
CA GLU A 170 9.25 -9.05 38.52
C GLU A 170 10.45 -8.58 37.70
N PHE A 171 11.23 -7.63 38.21
CA PHE A 171 12.51 -7.24 37.60
C PHE A 171 13.45 -8.44 37.49
N ALA A 172 13.64 -9.17 38.58
CA ALA A 172 14.53 -10.33 38.63
C ALA A 172 14.08 -11.47 37.71
N GLU A 173 12.77 -11.70 37.60
CA GLU A 173 12.17 -12.69 36.70
C GLU A 173 12.25 -12.26 35.23
N SER A 174 12.33 -10.96 34.95
CA SER A 174 12.49 -10.39 33.59
C SER A 174 13.95 -10.29 33.11
N ASN A 175 14.79 -11.27 33.46
CA ASN A 175 16.22 -11.33 33.08
C ASN A 175 17.08 -10.17 33.60
N ASN A 176 16.62 -9.39 34.58
CA ASN A 176 17.33 -8.24 35.15
C ASN A 176 17.66 -7.15 34.11
N ILE A 177 16.75 -6.87 33.17
CA ILE A 177 16.93 -5.83 32.14
C ILE A 177 15.97 -4.67 32.43
N LEU A 178 16.50 -3.44 32.40
CA LEU A 178 15.73 -2.18 32.38
C LEU A 178 16.09 -1.44 31.10
N ARG A 179 15.08 -0.84 30.47
CA ARG A 179 15.18 -0.04 29.24
C ARG A 179 14.54 1.33 29.45
N SER A 180 14.90 2.30 28.61
CA SER A 180 14.23 3.61 28.58
C SER A 180 12.70 3.48 28.57
N GLY A 181 12.05 4.29 29.39
CA GLY A 181 10.62 4.27 29.65
C GLY A 181 10.15 3.24 30.69
N ASP A 182 10.95 2.24 31.07
CA ASP A 182 10.52 1.27 32.08
C ASP A 182 10.36 1.95 33.46
N VAL A 183 9.37 1.50 34.23
CA VAL A 183 9.06 2.01 35.57
C VAL A 183 9.21 0.88 36.58
N LEU A 184 10.19 0.98 37.47
CA LEU A 184 10.43 0.00 38.52
C LEU A 184 9.92 0.52 39.87
N HIS A 185 8.88 -0.12 40.39
CA HIS A 185 8.38 0.10 41.75
C HIS A 185 9.15 -0.77 42.74
N LEU A 186 10.11 -0.19 43.45
CA LEU A 186 10.89 -0.92 44.45
C LEU A 186 10.00 -1.45 45.57
N HIS A 187 9.01 -0.67 46.01
CA HIS A 187 8.16 -1.04 47.14
C HIS A 187 6.91 -1.84 46.78
N GLY A 188 6.77 -2.27 45.54
CA GLY A 188 5.56 -2.98 45.15
C GLY A 188 4.43 -2.03 44.75
N THR A 189 3.57 -2.49 43.84
CA THR A 189 2.24 -1.93 43.60
C THR A 189 1.18 -2.98 43.91
N THR A 190 -0.08 -2.57 43.95
CA THR A 190 -1.22 -3.48 44.17
C THR A 190 -1.49 -4.40 42.98
N GLN A 191 -0.88 -4.14 41.81
CA GLN A 191 -0.98 -4.99 40.62
C GLN A 191 0.04 -6.14 40.61
N GLY A 192 1.12 -6.03 41.40
CA GLY A 192 2.15 -7.06 41.50
C GLY A 192 1.81 -8.15 42.52
N ASN A 193 2.72 -9.11 42.70
CA ASN A 193 2.58 -10.09 43.77
C ASN A 193 2.68 -9.39 45.15
N TRP A 194 1.61 -9.47 45.94
CA TRP A 194 1.47 -8.83 47.25
C TRP A 194 2.50 -9.30 48.28
N ASP A 195 3.06 -10.50 48.10
CA ASP A 195 4.18 -10.97 48.91
C ASP A 195 5.41 -10.06 48.78
N PHE A 196 5.52 -9.23 47.75
CA PHE A 196 6.65 -8.31 47.55
C PHE A 196 6.26 -6.84 47.73
N PHE A 197 5.09 -6.55 48.30
CA PHE A 197 4.70 -5.20 48.69
C PHE A 197 5.41 -4.79 49.98
N VAL A 198 6.02 -3.59 50.00
CA VAL A 198 6.90 -3.10 51.05
C VAL A 198 6.31 -1.85 51.69
N ASN A 199 5.53 -2.04 52.75
CA ASN A 199 4.99 -0.94 53.56
C ASN A 199 5.33 -1.06 55.07
N SER A 200 5.82 -2.22 55.53
CA SER A 200 6.07 -2.50 56.95
C SER A 200 7.55 -2.69 57.29
N SER A 201 7.94 -2.63 58.57
CA SER A 201 9.36 -2.84 58.94
C SER A 201 9.82 -4.26 58.63
N VAL A 202 8.93 -5.25 58.71
CA VAL A 202 9.24 -6.64 58.33
C VAL A 202 9.54 -6.74 56.83
N ASP A 203 8.78 -6.04 56.00
CA ASP A 203 8.95 -6.05 54.55
C ASP A 203 10.27 -5.39 54.13
N TYR A 204 10.59 -4.22 54.68
CA TYR A 204 11.87 -3.54 54.45
C TYR A 204 13.07 -4.44 54.81
N SER A 205 13.02 -5.09 55.98
CA SER A 205 14.07 -6.02 56.40
C SER A 205 14.23 -7.20 55.44
N ARG A 206 13.11 -7.74 54.93
CA ARG A 206 13.12 -8.84 53.98
C ARG A 206 13.69 -8.43 52.63
N GLN A 207 13.31 -7.26 52.11
CA GLN A 207 13.77 -6.80 50.80
C GLN A 207 15.24 -6.39 50.80
N TYR A 208 15.65 -5.57 51.76
CA TYR A 208 16.96 -4.92 51.71
C TYR A 208 18.03 -5.58 52.60
N LEU A 209 17.67 -6.07 53.79
CA LEU A 209 18.65 -6.47 54.81
C LEU A 209 18.97 -7.97 54.86
N LYS A 210 18.01 -8.84 54.51
CA LYS A 210 18.17 -10.32 54.60
C LYS A 210 18.87 -10.95 53.39
N GLY A 211 19.61 -10.17 52.60
CA GLY A 211 20.32 -10.66 51.42
C GLY A 211 19.37 -11.18 50.33
N SER A 212 18.32 -10.42 50.03
CA SER A 212 17.36 -10.75 48.97
C SER A 212 18.09 -11.00 47.65
N LYS A 213 17.83 -12.15 47.02
CA LYS A 213 18.37 -12.46 45.68
C LYS A 213 17.93 -11.41 44.66
N ASP A 214 16.70 -10.91 44.80
CA ASP A 214 16.10 -9.97 43.85
C ASP A 214 16.74 -8.57 43.97
N PHE A 215 16.99 -8.07 45.19
CA PHE A 215 17.71 -6.80 45.39
C PHE A 215 19.16 -6.87 44.93
N ASN A 216 19.84 -7.98 45.19
CA ASN A 216 21.20 -8.22 44.70
C ASN A 216 21.28 -8.23 43.15
N SER A 217 20.22 -8.67 42.46
CA SER A 217 20.16 -8.56 41.00
C SER A 217 20.14 -7.12 40.53
N LEU A 218 19.41 -6.24 41.24
CA LEU A 218 19.37 -4.81 40.92
C LEU A 218 20.73 -4.17 41.17
N SER A 219 21.40 -4.48 42.29
CA SER A 219 22.76 -4.01 42.56
C SER A 219 23.74 -4.39 41.44
N LYS A 220 23.69 -5.64 40.96
CA LYS A 220 24.52 -6.09 39.82
C LYS A 220 24.20 -5.37 38.52
N TRP A 221 22.94 -5.00 38.30
CA TRP A 221 22.55 -4.23 37.13
C TRP A 221 23.17 -2.83 37.18
N PHE A 222 23.10 -2.13 38.32
CA PHE A 222 23.78 -0.84 38.53
C PHE A 222 25.30 -0.94 38.35
N GLU A 223 25.93 -1.98 38.91
CA GLU A 223 27.37 -2.23 38.75
C GLU A 223 27.77 -2.41 37.27
N LYS A 224 26.96 -3.14 36.49
CA LYS A 224 27.24 -3.43 35.08
C LYS A 224 26.93 -2.26 34.15
N LYS A 225 25.78 -1.61 34.34
CA LYS A 225 25.28 -0.56 33.44
C LYS A 225 25.83 0.82 33.77
N GLN A 226 26.22 1.06 35.03
CA GLN A 226 26.79 2.33 35.47
C GLN A 226 25.91 3.53 35.07
N PRO A 227 24.63 3.57 35.47
CA PRO A 227 23.73 4.66 35.10
C PRO A 227 24.07 5.97 35.80
N VAL A 228 23.72 7.08 35.15
CA VAL A 228 23.64 8.41 35.81
C VAL A 228 22.27 8.51 36.46
N VAL A 229 22.23 8.77 37.77
CA VAL A 229 20.98 8.85 38.52
C VAL A 229 20.64 10.29 38.88
N LEU A 230 19.39 10.68 38.63
CA LEU A 230 18.78 11.95 39.04
C LEU A 230 17.65 11.69 40.05
N PHE A 231 17.81 12.15 41.29
CA PHE A 231 16.78 12.06 42.32
C PHE A 231 15.88 13.30 42.32
N ILE A 232 14.55 13.08 42.28
CA ILE A 232 13.54 14.14 42.26
C ILE A 232 12.41 13.80 43.24
N GLY A 233 11.99 14.78 44.02
CA GLY A 233 10.93 14.58 45.03
C GLY A 233 11.31 13.59 46.13
N SER A 234 12.60 13.28 46.29
CA SER A 234 13.13 12.35 47.29
C SER A 234 13.82 13.11 48.42
N SER A 235 13.62 12.65 49.67
CA SER A 235 14.34 13.17 50.83
C SER A 235 15.77 12.63 50.94
N MET A 236 16.16 11.66 50.10
CA MET A 236 17.46 10.97 50.13
C MET A 236 17.76 10.23 51.45
N GLU A 237 16.72 9.83 52.20
CA GLU A 237 16.88 9.19 53.51
C GLU A 237 16.98 7.66 53.45
N GLU A 238 16.73 7.04 52.29
CA GLU A 238 16.76 5.58 52.11
C GLU A 238 18.17 5.11 51.71
N GLU A 239 19.04 4.92 52.72
CA GLU A 239 20.44 4.50 52.57
C GLU A 239 20.61 3.23 51.73
N GLU A 240 19.67 2.28 51.80
CA GLU A 240 19.72 1.04 51.02
C GLU A 240 19.62 1.31 49.51
N ILE A 241 18.87 2.33 49.10
CA ILE A 241 18.75 2.75 47.70
C ILE A 241 19.99 3.53 47.29
N LEU A 242 20.50 4.42 48.14
CA LEU A 242 21.72 5.18 47.87
C LEU A 242 22.95 4.28 47.72
N ALA A 243 22.96 3.13 48.37
CA ALA A 243 24.01 2.13 48.24
C ALA A 243 24.06 1.44 46.86
N LEU A 244 23.02 1.57 46.02
CA LEU A 244 23.02 1.07 44.64
C LEU A 244 23.88 1.93 43.71
N LEU A 245 24.16 3.19 44.09
CA LEU A 245 24.82 4.15 43.24
C LEU A 245 26.28 3.78 42.98
N PRO A 246 26.72 3.67 41.70
CA PRO A 246 28.10 3.39 41.41
C PRO A 246 29.02 4.54 41.81
N ALA A 247 30.14 4.22 42.48
CA ALA A 247 31.12 5.23 42.87
C ALA A 247 31.77 5.95 41.67
N THR A 248 31.72 5.36 40.48
CA THR A 248 32.31 5.84 39.23
C THR A 248 31.38 6.76 38.41
N THR A 249 30.09 6.84 38.75
CA THR A 249 29.14 7.71 38.05
C THR A 249 28.94 9.01 38.83
N LYS A 250 28.52 10.05 38.10
CA LYS A 250 28.18 11.34 38.68
C LYS A 250 26.68 11.45 38.78
N ASN A 251 26.15 11.36 39.99
CA ASN A 251 24.72 11.37 40.28
C ASN A 251 24.28 12.74 40.79
N PHE A 252 22.98 13.04 40.71
CA PHE A 252 22.43 14.33 41.07
C PHE A 252 21.14 14.19 41.88
N ALA A 253 20.87 15.14 42.79
CA ALA A 253 19.62 15.21 43.53
C ALA A 253 19.07 16.63 43.56
N LEU A 254 17.79 16.81 43.19
CA LEU A 254 17.11 18.10 43.28
C LEU A 254 16.48 18.26 44.68
N MET A 255 16.97 19.19 45.49
CA MET A 255 16.51 19.39 46.87
C MET A 255 16.08 20.84 47.14
N LYS A 256 15.04 21.03 47.96
CA LYS A 256 14.65 22.36 48.46
C LYS A 256 15.56 22.77 49.61
N ALA A 257 15.96 24.03 49.66
CA ALA A 257 16.62 24.58 50.82
C ALA A 257 15.62 24.77 51.96
N ASN A 258 15.95 24.34 53.18
CA ASN A 258 15.15 24.71 54.34
C ASN A 258 15.52 26.10 54.84
N SER A 259 14.54 26.87 55.29
CA SER A 259 14.74 28.23 55.81
C SER A 259 15.67 28.31 57.03
N SER A 260 15.87 27.19 57.73
CA SER A 260 16.80 27.04 58.85
C SER A 260 18.24 26.69 58.42
N GLU A 261 18.48 26.32 57.17
CA GLU A 261 19.79 25.86 56.69
C GLU A 261 20.63 27.04 56.18
N THR A 262 21.80 27.23 56.78
CA THR A 262 22.80 28.19 56.29
C THR A 262 23.51 27.66 55.03
N PRO A 263 24.09 28.52 54.18
CA PRO A 263 24.92 28.08 53.06
C PRO A 263 26.05 27.12 53.49
N SER A 264 26.64 27.32 54.66
CA SER A 264 27.68 26.44 55.21
C SER A 264 27.15 25.04 55.56
N LEU A 265 25.90 24.93 56.03
CA LEU A 265 25.29 23.63 56.33
C LEU A 265 24.94 22.90 55.02
N ARG A 266 24.44 23.63 54.01
CA ARG A 266 24.20 23.07 52.67
C ARG A 266 25.48 22.53 52.02
N GLU A 267 26.61 23.23 52.20
CA GLU A 267 27.91 22.74 51.74
C GLU A 267 28.32 21.43 52.42
N ILE A 268 28.04 21.27 53.72
CA ILE A 268 28.29 20.01 54.44
C ILE A 268 27.38 18.89 53.89
N TYR A 269 26.10 19.19 53.62
CA TYR A 269 25.20 18.23 52.96
C TYR A 269 25.75 17.81 51.59
N ASN A 270 26.12 18.77 50.74
CA ASN A 270 26.70 18.52 49.42
C ASN A 270 27.94 17.62 49.53
N GLN A 271 28.89 17.94 50.41
CA GLN A 271 30.10 17.15 50.61
C GLN A 271 29.80 15.75 51.14
N THR A 272 28.81 15.60 52.02
CA THR A 272 28.44 14.30 52.59
C THR A 272 27.94 13.34 51.50
N TYR A 273 26.97 13.76 50.70
CA TYR A 273 26.43 12.91 49.63
C TYR A 273 27.40 12.74 48.46
N GLN A 274 28.24 13.76 48.18
CA GLN A 274 29.28 13.64 47.16
C GLN A 274 30.34 12.60 47.55
N ASN A 275 30.75 12.57 48.83
CA ASN A 275 31.78 11.65 49.29
C ASN A 275 31.25 10.22 49.53
N ASN A 276 30.02 10.09 50.01
CA ASN A 276 29.47 8.80 50.40
C ASN A 276 28.74 8.08 49.25
N ASN A 277 28.15 8.83 48.32
CA ASN A 277 27.25 8.29 47.30
C ASN A 277 27.55 8.79 45.88
N SER A 278 28.63 9.57 45.68
CA SER A 278 28.95 10.23 44.42
C SER A 278 27.80 11.08 43.86
N THR A 279 27.03 11.72 44.76
CA THR A 279 25.83 12.50 44.41
C THR A 279 26.02 13.97 44.71
N THR A 280 25.85 14.81 43.69
CA THR A 280 25.83 16.27 43.80
C THR A 280 24.40 16.76 44.05
N ILE A 281 24.18 17.50 45.14
CA ILE A 281 22.89 18.14 45.40
C ILE A 281 22.79 19.45 44.62
N PHE A 282 21.67 19.61 43.91
CA PHE A 282 21.28 20.82 43.23
C PHE A 282 20.10 21.46 43.96
N TRP A 283 20.35 22.59 44.62
CA TRP A 283 19.34 23.31 45.39
C TRP A 283 18.48 24.16 44.45
N TYR A 284 17.18 23.87 44.35
CA TYR A 284 16.33 24.51 43.33
C TYR A 284 15.55 25.74 43.83
N GLY A 285 15.31 25.85 45.15
CA GLY A 285 14.49 26.92 45.73
C GLY A 285 14.18 26.67 47.20
N ASP A 286 13.27 27.47 47.76
CA ASP A 286 12.85 27.41 49.17
C ASP A 286 11.49 26.70 49.36
N SER A 287 10.70 26.57 48.28
CA SER A 287 9.41 25.88 48.27
C SER A 287 9.41 24.68 47.34
N TYR A 288 8.59 23.67 47.62
CA TYR A 288 8.32 22.60 46.65
C TYR A 288 7.69 23.15 45.34
N ASP A 289 6.97 24.26 45.41
CA ASP A 289 6.36 24.92 44.25
C ASP A 289 7.40 25.46 43.24
N ASP A 290 8.67 25.60 43.65
CA ASP A 290 9.76 26.03 42.77
C ASP A 290 10.28 24.88 41.89
N LEU A 291 10.02 23.62 42.27
CA LEU A 291 10.55 22.43 41.60
C LEU A 291 10.09 22.32 40.13
N PRO A 292 8.79 22.47 39.79
CA PRO A 292 8.33 22.37 38.40
C PRO A 292 9.05 23.33 37.45
N GLY A 293 9.16 24.61 37.82
CA GLY A 293 9.82 25.62 36.99
C GLY A 293 11.31 25.33 36.78
N LYS A 294 12.00 24.82 37.82
CA LYS A 294 13.41 24.45 37.70
C LYS A 294 13.63 23.19 36.86
N VAL A 295 12.76 22.20 37.01
CA VAL A 295 12.77 20.98 36.19
C VAL A 295 12.58 21.32 34.71
N ALA A 296 11.62 22.18 34.38
CA ALA A 296 11.41 22.64 33.00
C ALA A 296 12.66 23.35 32.42
N GLU A 297 13.35 24.17 33.22
CA GLU A 297 14.59 24.83 32.82
C GLU A 297 15.71 23.82 32.50
N ILE A 298 15.88 22.80 33.35
CA ILE A 298 16.87 21.73 33.17
C ILE A 298 16.57 20.91 31.92
N VAL A 299 15.32 20.45 31.76
CA VAL A 299 14.90 19.62 30.61
C VAL A 299 15.11 20.39 29.31
N LYS A 300 14.71 21.67 29.27
CA LYS A 300 14.92 22.51 28.09
C LYS A 300 16.40 22.67 27.74
N ALA A 301 17.27 22.86 28.73
CA ALA A 301 18.71 22.94 28.50
C ALA A 301 19.27 21.62 27.94
N ILE A 302 18.81 20.48 28.44
CA ILE A 302 19.18 19.15 27.93
C ILE A 302 18.68 18.96 26.49
N GLN A 303 17.43 19.27 26.19
CA GLN A 303 16.86 19.12 24.84
C GLN A 303 17.58 20.00 23.81
N ASN A 304 17.95 21.23 24.19
CA ASN A 304 18.75 22.10 23.34
C ASN A 304 20.13 21.52 23.02
N GLU A 305 20.80 20.91 24.01
CA GLU A 305 22.10 20.27 23.80
C GLU A 305 21.98 19.00 22.94
N LEU A 306 20.86 18.29 23.03
CA LEU A 306 20.57 17.11 22.22
C LEU A 306 20.08 17.43 20.80
N GLU A 307 19.86 18.72 20.49
CA GLU A 307 19.30 19.18 19.21
C GLU A 307 18.00 18.43 18.85
N ILE A 308 17.08 18.33 19.83
CA ILE A 308 15.82 17.61 19.65
C ILE A 308 15.05 18.19 18.44
N PRO A 309 14.63 17.35 17.49
CA PRO A 309 13.81 17.80 16.36
C PRO A 309 12.50 18.44 16.80
N GLN A 310 12.10 19.51 16.10
CA GLN A 310 10.87 20.24 16.39
C GLN A 310 9.61 19.36 16.40
N SER A 311 9.56 18.29 15.59
CA SER A 311 8.41 17.37 15.58
C SER A 311 8.26 16.59 16.89
N ILE A 312 9.35 16.30 17.60
CA ILE A 312 9.31 15.68 18.93
C ILE A 312 8.81 16.68 19.98
N ASP A 313 9.22 17.94 19.89
CA ASP A 313 8.71 18.99 20.78
C ASP A 313 7.21 19.24 20.56
N ASP A 314 6.79 19.33 19.30
CA ASP A 314 5.37 19.45 18.92
C ASP A 314 4.55 18.26 19.46
N TRP A 315 5.07 17.03 19.34
CA TRP A 315 4.46 15.83 19.94
C TRP A 315 4.29 15.97 21.45
N ASN A 316 5.33 16.38 22.17
CA ASN A 316 5.26 16.56 23.61
C ASN A 316 4.21 17.62 24.02
N ILE A 317 4.07 18.70 23.25
CA ILE A 317 3.08 19.74 23.48
C ILE A 317 1.66 19.21 23.28
N LEU A 318 1.42 18.44 22.21
CA LEU A 318 0.12 17.81 21.95
C LEU A 318 -0.25 16.77 23.02
N HIS A 319 0.72 16.14 23.67
CA HIS A 319 0.47 15.17 24.75
C HIS A 319 0.45 15.79 26.16
N THR A 320 0.44 17.13 26.25
CA THR A 320 0.33 17.85 27.52
C THR A 320 -1.08 18.44 27.66
N MET A 321 -1.83 18.01 28.68
CA MET A 321 -3.21 18.42 28.92
C MET A 321 -3.32 19.92 29.24
N SER A 322 -2.30 20.53 29.86
CA SER A 322 -2.31 21.97 30.14
C SER A 322 -2.07 22.88 28.91
N THR A 323 -1.78 22.33 27.74
CA THR A 323 -1.55 23.12 26.51
C THR A 323 -2.78 23.92 26.13
N ASP A 324 -2.62 25.19 25.74
CA ASP A 324 -3.72 26.05 25.29
C ASP A 324 -4.30 25.56 23.94
N ASP A 325 -5.63 25.63 23.76
CA ASP A 325 -6.32 25.11 22.58
C ASP A 325 -5.87 25.81 21.28
N GLU A 326 -5.54 27.11 21.28
CA GLU A 326 -5.07 27.81 20.08
C GLU A 326 -3.69 27.30 19.64
N LEU A 327 -2.76 27.14 20.59
CA LEU A 327 -1.45 26.56 20.30
C LEU A 327 -1.57 25.10 19.87
N TYR A 328 -2.47 24.33 20.49
CA TYR A 328 -2.74 22.94 20.15
C TYR A 328 -3.18 22.81 18.69
N LYS A 329 -4.15 23.64 18.29
CA LYS A 329 -4.65 23.71 16.93
C LYS A 329 -3.57 24.17 15.94
N GLU A 330 -2.79 25.19 16.26
CA GLU A 330 -1.69 25.67 15.42
C GLU A 330 -0.69 24.54 15.11
N ILE A 331 -0.35 23.72 16.11
CA ILE A 331 0.57 22.60 15.93
C ILE A 331 -0.05 21.49 15.08
N LEU A 332 -1.33 21.14 15.27
CA LEU A 332 -2.00 20.18 14.39
C LEU A 332 -2.03 20.68 12.93
N GLU A 333 -2.33 21.97 12.71
CA GLU A 333 -2.35 22.59 11.39
C GLU A 333 -0.96 22.63 10.73
N LYS A 334 0.09 22.84 11.53
CA LYS A 334 1.48 22.78 11.07
C LYS A 334 1.85 21.42 10.45
N HIS A 335 1.23 20.33 10.91
CA HIS A 335 1.49 18.96 10.47
C HIS A 335 0.49 18.43 9.43
N LEU A 336 -0.29 19.30 8.79
CA LEU A 336 -1.25 18.93 7.73
C LEU A 336 -0.67 18.18 6.52
N GLY A 337 0.65 18.28 6.31
CA GLY A 337 1.36 17.56 5.24
C GLY A 337 2.00 16.25 5.70
N ASP A 338 1.97 15.93 6.99
CA ASP A 338 2.55 14.72 7.57
C ASP A 338 1.44 13.82 8.10
N GLU A 339 0.80 13.10 7.17
CA GLU A 339 -0.31 12.17 7.49
C GLU A 339 0.08 11.14 8.55
N ARG A 340 1.36 10.76 8.61
CA ARG A 340 1.86 9.76 9.56
C ARG A 340 2.00 10.32 10.96
N PHE A 341 2.48 11.56 11.11
CA PHE A 341 2.46 12.26 12.39
C PHE A 341 1.03 12.34 12.92
N LEU A 342 0.09 12.82 12.10
CA LEU A 342 -1.32 12.92 12.49
C LEU A 342 -1.94 11.55 12.78
N PHE A 343 -1.63 10.54 11.97
CA PHE A 343 -2.08 9.16 12.20
C PHE A 343 -1.69 8.66 13.60
N ASP A 344 -0.47 8.95 14.04
CA ASP A 344 -0.01 8.55 15.37
C ASP A 344 -0.57 9.42 16.50
N ILE A 345 -0.87 10.71 16.26
CA ILE A 345 -1.61 11.54 17.22
C ILE A 345 -3.00 10.95 17.48
N PHE A 346 -3.72 10.53 16.45
CA PHE A 346 -5.05 9.92 16.60
C PHE A 346 -5.02 8.46 17.11
N LYS A 347 -3.87 7.97 17.60
CA LYS A 347 -3.72 6.70 18.32
C LYS A 347 -3.52 6.85 19.82
N ALA A 348 -3.79 8.03 20.38
CA ALA A 348 -3.86 8.21 21.83
C ALA A 348 -4.77 7.15 22.47
N ASP A 349 -4.45 6.74 23.71
CA ASP A 349 -5.16 5.69 24.47
C ASP A 349 -5.59 6.22 25.87
N ASP A 350 -5.61 7.54 26.03
CA ASP A 350 -6.03 8.25 27.25
C ASP A 350 -7.32 9.03 26.93
N PRO A 351 -8.48 8.69 27.52
CA PRO A 351 -9.77 9.25 27.14
C PRO A 351 -9.83 10.78 27.20
N GLU A 352 -9.24 11.40 28.24
CA GLU A 352 -9.20 12.85 28.37
C GLU A 352 -8.37 13.51 27.26
N LEU A 353 -7.26 12.88 26.86
CA LEU A 353 -6.47 13.34 25.72
C LEU A 353 -7.20 13.14 24.39
N GLU A 354 -7.88 12.01 24.18
CA GLU A 354 -8.68 11.77 22.96
C GLU A 354 -9.73 12.87 22.78
N GLU A 355 -10.48 13.20 23.84
CA GLU A 355 -11.49 14.28 23.82
C GLU A 355 -10.84 15.62 23.41
N LYS A 356 -9.67 15.93 23.98
CA LYS A 356 -8.93 17.17 23.67
C LYS A 356 -8.42 17.19 22.22
N ILE A 357 -7.90 16.08 21.71
CA ILE A 357 -7.48 15.93 20.32
C ILE A 357 -8.67 16.18 19.39
N LEU A 358 -9.78 15.48 19.62
CA LEU A 358 -10.99 15.59 18.79
C LEU A 358 -11.58 16.98 18.81
N LYS A 359 -11.68 17.61 20.00
CA LYS A 359 -12.13 18.99 20.15
C LYS A 359 -11.31 19.95 19.30
N ASN A 360 -9.99 19.87 19.35
CA ASN A 360 -9.12 20.80 18.63
C ASN A 360 -9.05 20.49 17.12
N ALA A 361 -9.02 19.21 16.74
CA ALA A 361 -9.01 18.79 15.34
C ALA A 361 -10.30 19.17 14.60
N LEU A 362 -11.46 18.90 15.20
CA LEU A 362 -12.77 19.20 14.59
C LEU A 362 -13.08 20.71 14.56
N ASN A 363 -12.42 21.53 15.39
CA ASN A 363 -12.54 22.99 15.37
C ASN A 363 -11.58 23.68 14.37
N SER A 364 -10.87 22.93 13.53
CA SER A 364 -9.97 23.46 12.50
C SER A 364 -10.47 23.13 11.11
N GLN A 365 -10.91 24.14 10.36
CA GLN A 365 -11.32 23.95 8.97
C GLN A 365 -10.17 23.40 8.11
N ALA A 366 -8.94 23.85 8.33
CA ALA A 366 -7.78 23.39 7.57
C ALA A 366 -7.49 21.89 7.79
N LEU A 367 -7.75 21.37 8.99
CA LEU A 367 -7.71 19.93 9.28
C LEU A 367 -8.86 19.19 8.63
N LEU A 368 -10.11 19.65 8.80
CA LEU A 368 -11.28 19.00 8.20
C LEU A 368 -11.11 18.78 6.68
N ASP A 369 -10.44 19.69 5.98
CA ASP A 369 -10.15 19.60 4.55
C ASP A 369 -9.16 18.46 4.18
N LYS A 370 -8.49 17.82 5.15
CA LYS A 370 -7.43 16.82 4.91
C LYS A 370 -7.50 15.56 5.77
N ILE A 371 -8.14 15.58 6.94
CA ILE A 371 -8.09 14.44 7.87
C ILE A 371 -8.85 13.20 7.40
N SER A 372 -9.68 13.32 6.35
CA SER A 372 -10.54 12.24 5.87
C SER A 372 -9.78 10.99 5.45
N ASN A 373 -8.52 11.14 5.04
CA ASN A 373 -7.62 10.04 4.63
C ASN A 373 -6.79 9.46 5.79
N ILE A 374 -7.12 9.74 7.04
CA ILE A 374 -6.39 9.23 8.20
C ILE A 374 -7.25 8.21 8.95
N SER A 375 -6.92 6.91 8.85
CA SER A 375 -7.76 5.85 9.42
C SER A 375 -7.85 5.87 10.95
N SER A 376 -6.76 6.24 11.64
CA SER A 376 -6.79 6.35 13.10
C SER A 376 -7.68 7.47 13.61
N PHE A 377 -7.89 8.53 12.82
CA PHE A 377 -8.87 9.57 13.13
C PHE A 377 -10.28 8.97 13.19
N TRP A 378 -10.67 8.18 12.18
CA TRP A 378 -11.98 7.51 12.16
C TRP A 378 -12.14 6.50 13.29
N ALA A 379 -11.09 5.75 13.61
CA ALA A 379 -11.09 4.86 14.77
C ALA A 379 -11.26 5.62 16.10
N MET A 380 -10.69 6.82 16.23
CA MET A 380 -10.87 7.68 17.41
C MET A 380 -12.30 8.23 17.47
N ILE A 381 -12.89 8.63 16.34
CA ILE A 381 -14.29 9.07 16.28
C ILE A 381 -15.23 7.93 16.68
N ASP A 382 -15.06 6.73 16.13
CA ASP A 382 -15.90 5.56 16.46
C ASP A 382 -15.91 5.26 17.97
N ARG A 383 -14.73 5.31 18.62
CA ARG A 383 -14.60 5.12 20.08
C ARG A 383 -15.29 6.21 20.91
N ASN A 384 -15.35 7.43 20.40
CA ASN A 384 -15.81 8.62 21.14
C ASN A 384 -17.14 9.17 20.63
N PHE A 385 -17.83 8.44 19.75
CA PHE A 385 -18.99 8.97 19.02
C PHE A 385 -20.10 9.46 19.96
N GLU A 386 -20.37 8.73 21.04
CA GLU A 386 -21.39 9.08 22.04
C GLU A 386 -21.05 10.32 22.88
N SER A 387 -19.77 10.70 22.96
CA SER A 387 -19.30 11.86 23.74
C SER A 387 -19.14 13.14 22.92
N LEU A 388 -19.40 13.09 21.60
CA LEU A 388 -19.25 14.25 20.73
C LEU A 388 -20.32 15.32 21.01
N ASP A 389 -19.91 16.58 20.98
CA ASP A 389 -20.82 17.72 21.04
C ASP A 389 -21.46 18.03 19.67
N GLU A 390 -22.49 18.88 19.66
CA GLU A 390 -23.24 19.25 18.45
C GLU A 390 -22.32 19.86 17.36
N LYS A 391 -21.30 20.64 17.72
CA LYS A 391 -20.41 21.27 16.74
C LYS A 391 -19.45 20.26 16.12
N GLN A 392 -18.93 19.34 16.94
CA GLN A 392 -18.09 18.24 16.50
C GLN A 392 -18.87 17.33 15.55
N PHE A 393 -20.12 17.02 15.90
CA PHE A 393 -21.03 16.24 15.07
C PHE A 393 -21.27 16.88 13.70
N GLN A 394 -21.56 18.19 13.66
CA GLN A 394 -21.71 18.94 12.39
C GLN A 394 -20.44 18.95 11.54
N SER A 395 -19.26 18.95 12.17
CA SER A 395 -17.97 18.90 11.47
C SER A 395 -17.76 17.53 10.79
N ILE A 396 -18.21 16.45 11.41
CA ILE A 396 -18.17 15.10 10.81
C ILE A 396 -19.14 15.00 9.63
N ILE A 397 -20.37 15.51 9.76
CA ILE A 397 -21.33 15.59 8.64
C ILE A 397 -20.70 16.36 7.47
N TRP A 398 -20.06 17.48 7.75
CA TRP A 398 -19.37 18.27 6.74
C TRP A 398 -18.31 17.45 6.00
N ILE A 399 -17.50 16.65 6.71
CA ILE A 399 -16.50 15.76 6.09
C ILE A 399 -17.20 14.78 5.13
N PHE A 400 -18.26 14.09 5.58
CA PHE A 400 -19.01 13.16 4.73
C PHE A 400 -19.63 13.81 3.50
N GLN A 401 -19.98 15.09 3.55
CA GLN A 401 -20.58 15.81 2.44
C GLN A 401 -19.57 16.42 1.45
N LYS A 402 -18.30 16.60 1.85
CA LYS A 402 -17.34 17.42 1.10
C LYS A 402 -16.01 16.75 0.80
N GLN A 403 -15.60 15.77 1.60
CA GLN A 403 -14.29 15.14 1.46
C GLN A 403 -14.38 13.77 0.82
N ARG A 404 -13.32 13.36 0.13
CA ARG A 404 -13.18 11.99 -0.34
C ARG A 404 -12.95 11.07 0.87
N LEU A 405 -13.66 9.94 0.91
CA LEU A 405 -13.62 8.96 1.99
C LEU A 405 -13.18 7.60 1.47
N SER A 406 -12.38 6.90 2.27
CA SER A 406 -12.01 5.51 1.98
C SER A 406 -13.15 4.58 2.36
N VAL A 407 -13.89 4.09 1.37
CA VAL A 407 -15.02 3.14 1.58
C VAL A 407 -14.60 1.81 2.21
N TYR A 408 -13.30 1.49 2.22
CA TYR A 408 -12.75 0.26 2.79
C TYR A 408 -12.58 0.26 4.31
N TRP A 409 -12.83 1.38 5.00
CA TRP A 409 -12.68 1.44 6.45
C TRP A 409 -14.03 1.20 7.15
N GLU A 410 -14.10 0.12 7.91
CA GLU A 410 -15.31 -0.32 8.64
C GLU A 410 -15.80 0.76 9.61
N GLU A 411 -14.88 1.53 10.21
CA GLU A 411 -15.21 2.62 11.13
C GLU A 411 -16.00 3.74 10.43
N ILE A 412 -15.67 4.09 9.18
CA ILE A 412 -16.43 5.09 8.42
C ILE A 412 -17.86 4.58 8.18
N PHE A 413 -18.02 3.29 7.86
CA PHE A 413 -19.33 2.69 7.67
C PHE A 413 -20.18 2.72 8.96
N LYS A 414 -19.59 2.34 10.10
CA LYS A 414 -20.26 2.41 11.42
C LYS A 414 -20.72 3.83 11.73
N ILE A 415 -19.83 4.81 11.55
CA ILE A 415 -20.14 6.22 11.78
C ILE A 415 -21.26 6.68 10.84
N PHE A 416 -21.22 6.32 9.56
CA PHE A 416 -22.28 6.65 8.60
C PHE A 416 -23.65 6.09 9.03
N GLU A 417 -23.71 4.84 9.49
CA GLU A 417 -24.94 4.21 9.97
C GLU A 417 -25.46 4.86 11.26
N GLU A 418 -24.58 5.25 12.19
CA GLU A 418 -24.97 5.98 13.40
C GLU A 418 -25.46 7.40 13.08
N LEU A 419 -24.80 8.11 12.16
CA LEU A 419 -25.26 9.42 11.67
C LEU A 419 -26.68 9.33 11.08
N LYS A 420 -26.96 8.31 10.27
CA LYS A 420 -28.30 8.10 9.68
C LYS A 420 -29.41 7.85 10.71
N LYS A 421 -29.08 7.31 11.89
CA LYS A 421 -30.04 7.05 12.97
C LYS A 421 -30.29 8.28 13.84
N SER A 422 -29.44 9.30 13.75
CA SER A 422 -29.54 10.51 14.57
C SER A 422 -30.79 11.32 14.19
N GLU A 423 -31.58 11.69 15.20
CA GLU A 423 -32.78 12.53 15.02
C GLU A 423 -32.41 13.96 14.57
N ASP A 424 -31.16 14.39 14.78
CA ASP A 424 -30.67 15.73 14.48
C ASP A 424 -30.26 15.91 13.00
N ILE A 425 -30.23 14.84 12.20
CA ILE A 425 -29.87 14.88 10.77
C ILE A 425 -31.12 14.77 9.89
N GLY A 426 -31.34 15.77 9.05
CA GLY A 426 -32.38 15.74 8.03
C GLY A 426 -32.04 14.87 6.83
N GLN A 427 -33.06 14.38 6.12
CA GLN A 427 -32.88 13.55 4.92
C GLN A 427 -32.02 14.22 3.82
N ASP A 428 -32.08 15.54 3.69
CA ASP A 428 -31.26 16.31 2.73
C ASP A 428 -29.76 16.16 3.00
N ASP A 429 -29.35 16.14 4.27
CA ASP A 429 -27.95 15.97 4.64
C ASP A 429 -27.49 14.52 4.44
N ILE A 430 -28.35 13.55 4.75
CA ILE A 430 -28.10 12.12 4.43
C ILE A 430 -27.91 11.93 2.93
N ASP A 431 -28.76 12.53 2.10
CA ASP A 431 -28.67 12.40 0.65
C ASP A 431 -27.42 13.08 0.08
N LYS A 432 -26.96 14.21 0.66
CA LYS A 432 -25.65 14.80 0.31
C LYS A 432 -24.48 13.88 0.65
N MET A 433 -24.50 13.24 1.83
CA MET A 433 -23.47 12.27 2.20
C MET A 433 -23.45 11.09 1.21
N ARG A 434 -24.63 10.56 0.86
CA ARG A 434 -24.76 9.47 -0.11
C ARG A 434 -24.20 9.83 -1.48
N ARG A 435 -24.53 11.03 -2.00
CA ARG A 435 -24.02 11.53 -3.30
C ARG A 435 -22.50 11.72 -3.33
N ASN A 436 -21.89 12.03 -2.19
CA ASN A 436 -20.44 12.17 -2.12
C ASN A 436 -19.77 10.79 -2.07
N LEU A 437 -20.27 9.87 -1.25
CA LEU A 437 -19.79 8.48 -1.19
C LEU A 437 -19.95 7.73 -2.53
N SER A 438 -21.03 7.98 -3.25
CA SER A 438 -21.37 7.32 -4.52
C SER A 438 -20.35 7.53 -5.65
N GLN A 439 -19.42 8.48 -5.48
CA GLN A 439 -18.34 8.75 -6.44
C GLN A 439 -17.32 7.61 -6.52
N GLU A 440 -17.11 6.85 -5.43
CA GLU A 440 -16.13 5.76 -5.35
C GLU A 440 -16.64 4.51 -6.09
N PRO A 441 -15.96 4.05 -7.17
CA PRO A 441 -16.36 2.86 -7.92
C PRO A 441 -16.44 1.60 -7.06
N GLU A 442 -15.46 1.40 -6.18
CA GLU A 442 -15.29 0.18 -5.39
C GLU A 442 -16.24 0.10 -4.18
N LEU A 443 -17.14 1.08 -4.02
CA LEU A 443 -18.15 1.09 -2.97
C LEU A 443 -19.02 -0.19 -2.97
N ILE A 444 -19.30 -0.74 -4.15
CA ILE A 444 -20.09 -1.97 -4.32
C ILE A 444 -19.44 -3.19 -3.64
N GLU A 445 -18.13 -3.18 -3.42
CA GLU A 445 -17.37 -4.27 -2.78
C GLU A 445 -17.31 -4.16 -1.25
N THR A 446 -18.03 -3.20 -0.67
CA THR A 446 -17.96 -2.88 0.77
C THR A 446 -19.35 -2.92 1.42
N ASP A 447 -19.40 -2.86 2.76
CA ASP A 447 -20.65 -2.89 3.52
C ASP A 447 -21.59 -1.70 3.20
N PHE A 448 -21.07 -0.63 2.62
CA PHE A 448 -21.87 0.50 2.11
C PHE A 448 -22.89 0.07 1.05
N SER A 449 -22.64 -1.02 0.32
CA SER A 449 -23.56 -1.58 -0.67
C SER A 449 -24.90 -2.06 -0.09
N ASN A 450 -24.99 -2.21 1.23
CA ASN A 450 -26.23 -2.53 1.93
C ASN A 450 -27.23 -1.35 1.97
N ASP A 451 -26.78 -0.11 1.79
CA ASP A 451 -27.67 1.05 1.69
C ASP A 451 -28.20 1.18 0.25
N ALA A 452 -29.46 0.76 0.05
CA ALA A 452 -30.06 0.76 -1.28
C ALA A 452 -30.21 2.15 -1.91
N ASP A 453 -30.43 3.22 -1.13
CA ASP A 453 -30.52 4.58 -1.66
C ASP A 453 -29.14 5.07 -2.13
N LEU A 454 -28.08 4.77 -1.36
CA LEU A 454 -26.69 5.04 -1.72
C LEU A 454 -26.33 4.34 -3.03
N MET A 455 -26.70 3.06 -3.16
CA MET A 455 -26.48 2.30 -4.40
C MET A 455 -27.23 2.88 -5.60
N GLY A 456 -28.38 3.52 -5.38
CA GLY A 456 -29.10 4.28 -6.41
C GLY A 456 -28.30 5.47 -6.92
N TYR A 457 -27.72 6.26 -6.01
CA TYR A 457 -26.81 7.35 -6.38
C TYR A 457 -25.53 6.84 -7.07
N TRP A 458 -24.93 5.76 -6.54
CA TRP A 458 -23.74 5.12 -7.10
C TRP A 458 -23.94 4.68 -8.54
N LEU A 459 -25.07 4.05 -8.85
CA LEU A 459 -25.36 3.60 -10.22
C LEU A 459 -25.37 4.78 -11.21
N ILE A 460 -25.96 5.91 -10.83
CA ILE A 460 -25.99 7.12 -11.67
C ILE A 460 -24.59 7.65 -11.92
N GLU A 461 -23.79 7.81 -10.87
CA GLU A 461 -22.43 8.34 -10.97
C GLU A 461 -21.54 7.43 -11.85
N GLN A 462 -21.62 6.11 -11.69
CA GLN A 462 -20.85 5.19 -12.53
C GLN A 462 -21.33 5.17 -13.99
N LEU A 463 -22.64 5.33 -14.25
CA LEU A 463 -23.17 5.44 -15.60
C LEU A 463 -22.68 6.71 -16.33
N GLN A 464 -22.41 7.80 -15.60
CA GLN A 464 -21.96 9.09 -16.14
C GLN A 464 -20.48 9.15 -16.53
N LYS A 465 -19.62 8.29 -15.97
CA LYS A 465 -18.18 8.28 -16.29
C LYS A 465 -17.91 7.82 -17.73
N GLU A 466 -17.00 8.53 -18.45
CA GLU A 466 -16.69 8.31 -19.87
C GLU A 466 -16.38 6.85 -20.20
N THR A 467 -17.02 6.34 -21.25
CA THR A 467 -16.92 4.96 -21.72
C THR A 467 -15.66 4.72 -22.57
N SER A 468 -14.48 4.79 -21.95
CA SER A 468 -13.31 4.11 -22.51
C SER A 468 -13.52 2.60 -22.43
N ASN A 469 -13.01 1.85 -23.41
CA ASN A 469 -13.55 0.57 -23.88
C ASN A 469 -13.68 -0.62 -22.90
N ARG A 470 -13.41 -0.50 -21.60
CA ARG A 470 -13.82 -1.43 -20.54
C ARG A 470 -13.90 -0.67 -19.22
N ARG A 471 -15.09 -0.53 -18.62
CA ARG A 471 -15.20 -0.21 -17.19
C ARG A 471 -14.60 -1.39 -16.42
N SER A 472 -13.86 -1.10 -15.35
CA SER A 472 -13.29 -2.10 -14.44
C SER A 472 -13.86 -1.87 -13.05
N ILE A 473 -14.98 -2.53 -12.77
CA ILE A 473 -15.70 -2.62 -11.52
C ILE A 473 -15.60 -4.09 -11.12
N PHE A 474 -14.84 -4.39 -10.07
CA PHE A 474 -14.79 -5.77 -9.61
C PHE A 474 -16.12 -6.11 -8.94
N TYR A 475 -16.83 -7.08 -9.51
CA TYR A 475 -18.17 -7.48 -9.10
C TYR A 475 -18.26 -9.01 -9.09
N ASP A 476 -18.33 -9.60 -7.90
CA ASP A 476 -18.35 -11.04 -7.65
C ASP A 476 -19.75 -11.68 -7.80
N ASP A 477 -20.64 -11.08 -8.60
CA ASP A 477 -22.02 -11.53 -8.80
C ASP A 477 -22.90 -11.54 -7.52
N GLU A 478 -22.54 -10.74 -6.52
CA GLU A 478 -23.35 -10.55 -5.31
C GLU A 478 -24.66 -9.81 -5.60
N ILE A 479 -25.74 -10.21 -4.91
CA ILE A 479 -27.07 -9.65 -5.12
C ILE A 479 -27.19 -8.33 -4.33
N VAL A 480 -27.02 -7.21 -5.02
CA VAL A 480 -27.09 -5.87 -4.42
C VAL A 480 -28.48 -5.25 -4.59
N SER A 481 -28.97 -4.60 -3.53
CA SER A 481 -30.23 -3.84 -3.54
C SER A 481 -29.98 -2.41 -3.99
N ILE A 482 -30.71 -1.94 -5.00
CA ILE A 482 -30.54 -0.62 -5.61
C ILE A 482 -31.88 0.10 -5.60
N ASN A 483 -31.98 1.24 -4.90
CA ASN A 483 -33.19 2.06 -4.86
C ASN A 483 -33.03 3.35 -5.65
N LEU A 484 -33.74 3.45 -6.76
CA LEU A 484 -33.78 4.63 -7.59
C LEU A 484 -34.87 5.59 -7.12
N LYS A 485 -34.59 6.89 -7.22
CA LYS A 485 -35.60 7.94 -7.05
C LYS A 485 -36.26 8.25 -8.40
N SER A 486 -37.54 8.58 -8.39
CA SER A 486 -38.28 8.93 -9.60
C SER A 486 -37.59 10.01 -10.46
N GLU A 487 -36.93 11.01 -9.87
CA GLU A 487 -36.19 12.04 -10.61
C GLU A 487 -34.95 11.51 -11.38
N MET A 488 -34.44 10.32 -11.04
CA MET A 488 -33.25 9.74 -11.68
C MET A 488 -33.57 9.03 -13.00
N ILE A 489 -34.82 8.60 -13.18
CA ILE A 489 -35.24 7.76 -14.31
C ILE A 489 -34.95 8.39 -15.68
N PRO A 490 -35.26 9.69 -15.94
CA PRO A 490 -34.94 10.30 -17.23
C PRO A 490 -33.45 10.29 -17.56
N LEU A 491 -32.60 10.43 -16.55
CA LEU A 491 -31.15 10.44 -16.73
C LEU A 491 -30.62 9.03 -17.05
N ILE A 492 -31.10 7.99 -16.36
CA ILE A 492 -30.74 6.59 -16.66
C ILE A 492 -31.11 6.24 -18.09
N VAL A 493 -32.34 6.54 -18.49
CA VAL A 493 -32.84 6.25 -19.85
C VAL A 493 -31.96 6.95 -20.88
N LYS A 494 -31.60 8.21 -20.66
CA LYS A 494 -30.69 8.95 -21.53
C LYS A 494 -29.32 8.27 -21.61
N LEU A 495 -28.68 7.99 -20.48
CA LEU A 495 -27.33 7.40 -20.43
C LEU A 495 -27.26 6.01 -21.08
N MET A 496 -28.30 5.18 -20.90
CA MET A 496 -28.38 3.87 -21.54
C MET A 496 -28.67 3.94 -23.05
N THR A 497 -29.41 4.96 -23.49
CA THR A 497 -29.83 5.10 -24.90
C THR A 497 -28.77 5.80 -25.75
N ASP A 498 -28.03 6.77 -25.18
CA ASP A 498 -26.93 7.45 -25.86
C ASP A 498 -25.76 6.47 -26.15
N GLU A 499 -25.65 5.37 -25.39
CA GLU A 499 -24.67 4.33 -25.60
C GLU A 499 -25.08 3.38 -26.75
N THR A 500 -24.73 3.78 -27.96
CA THR A 500 -25.08 3.06 -29.19
C THR A 500 -24.60 1.59 -29.20
N ARG A 501 -23.54 1.24 -28.46
CA ARG A 501 -23.00 -0.14 -28.40
C ARG A 501 -24.03 -1.18 -27.94
N TYR A 502 -24.91 -0.83 -27.00
CA TYR A 502 -25.95 -1.75 -26.50
C TYR A 502 -27.06 -2.05 -27.51
N ILE A 503 -27.15 -1.26 -28.57
CA ILE A 503 -28.02 -1.54 -29.71
C ILE A 503 -27.41 -2.69 -30.54
N TYR A 504 -26.08 -2.73 -30.66
CA TYR A 504 -25.39 -3.66 -31.54
C TYR A 504 -24.92 -4.95 -30.88
N TRP A 505 -24.67 -4.97 -29.59
CA TRP A 505 -24.13 -6.16 -28.91
C TRP A 505 -25.15 -7.29 -28.79
N SER A 506 -24.69 -8.54 -28.85
CA SER A 506 -25.50 -9.68 -28.37
C SER A 506 -25.81 -9.50 -26.89
N PHE A 507 -26.90 -10.11 -26.41
CA PHE A 507 -27.25 -9.95 -24.99
C PHE A 507 -26.12 -10.41 -24.06
N LYS A 508 -25.36 -11.45 -24.46
CA LYS A 508 -24.17 -11.92 -23.73
C LYS A 508 -23.08 -10.85 -23.63
N GLU A 509 -22.88 -10.07 -24.69
CA GLU A 509 -21.92 -8.95 -24.71
C GLU A 509 -22.44 -7.76 -23.90
N ILE A 510 -23.76 -7.48 -23.93
CA ILE A 510 -24.38 -6.45 -23.07
C ILE A 510 -24.12 -6.72 -21.60
N ILE A 511 -24.39 -7.95 -21.14
CA ILE A 511 -24.14 -8.33 -19.74
C ILE A 511 -22.65 -8.61 -19.45
N SER A 512 -21.77 -8.47 -20.44
CA SER A 512 -20.33 -8.41 -20.22
C SER A 512 -19.87 -7.00 -19.81
N ASP A 513 -20.72 -5.97 -19.95
CA ASP A 513 -20.55 -4.70 -19.24
C ASP A 513 -20.97 -4.89 -17.78
N GLU A 514 -20.05 -4.63 -16.85
CA GLU A 514 -20.24 -4.91 -15.43
C GLU A 514 -21.40 -4.11 -14.82
N LEU A 515 -21.64 -2.85 -15.22
CA LEU A 515 -22.77 -2.08 -14.72
C LEU A 515 -24.10 -2.63 -15.22
N ILE A 516 -24.16 -3.03 -16.48
CA ILE A 516 -25.38 -3.64 -17.02
C ILE A 516 -25.62 -5.02 -16.39
N LYS A 517 -24.56 -5.79 -16.13
CA LYS A 517 -24.63 -7.05 -15.40
C LYS A 517 -25.25 -6.84 -14.01
N ILE A 518 -24.80 -5.82 -13.26
CA ILE A 518 -25.35 -5.45 -11.95
C ILE A 518 -26.85 -5.11 -12.07
N ILE A 519 -27.23 -4.25 -13.02
CA ILE A 519 -28.66 -3.91 -13.26
C ILE A 519 -29.49 -5.17 -13.53
N TYR A 520 -29.01 -6.03 -14.42
CA TYR A 520 -29.69 -7.26 -14.80
C TYR A 520 -29.83 -8.23 -13.61
N VAL A 521 -28.76 -8.46 -12.83
CA VAL A 521 -28.79 -9.33 -11.65
C VAL A 521 -29.70 -8.76 -10.55
N SER A 522 -29.66 -7.45 -10.30
CA SER A 522 -30.55 -6.81 -9.32
C SER A 522 -32.02 -6.89 -9.74
N LEU A 523 -32.35 -6.73 -11.02
CA LEU A 523 -33.72 -6.92 -11.53
C LEU A 523 -34.18 -8.38 -11.44
N LEU A 524 -33.32 -9.32 -11.85
CA LEU A 524 -33.60 -10.76 -11.84
C LEU A 524 -33.99 -11.26 -10.43
N ASN A 525 -33.41 -10.66 -9.39
CA ASN A 525 -33.62 -11.01 -7.99
C ASN A 525 -34.61 -10.10 -7.25
N ASP A 526 -35.35 -9.24 -7.97
CA ASP A 526 -36.31 -8.28 -7.39
C ASP A 526 -35.69 -7.33 -6.34
N LYS A 527 -34.44 -6.91 -6.59
CA LYS A 527 -33.65 -6.02 -5.73
C LYS A 527 -33.43 -4.63 -6.32
N MET A 528 -33.92 -4.38 -7.54
CA MET A 528 -33.98 -3.05 -8.11
C MET A 528 -35.34 -2.40 -7.76
N LEU A 529 -35.28 -1.30 -7.01
CA LEU A 529 -36.41 -0.61 -6.44
C LEU A 529 -36.56 0.79 -7.06
N LEU A 530 -37.79 1.28 -7.10
CA LEU A 530 -38.15 2.66 -7.39
C LEU A 530 -38.98 3.20 -6.23
N ASP A 531 -38.47 4.23 -5.56
CA ASP A 531 -39.09 4.83 -4.37
C ASP A 531 -39.52 3.77 -3.33
N ASN A 532 -38.59 2.84 -3.03
CA ASN A 532 -38.72 1.72 -2.09
C ASN A 532 -39.74 0.63 -2.48
N LYS A 533 -40.14 0.55 -3.76
CA LYS A 533 -41.00 -0.52 -4.28
C LYS A 533 -40.32 -1.24 -5.43
N SER A 534 -40.62 -2.51 -5.65
CA SER A 534 -40.09 -3.24 -6.81
C SER A 534 -40.34 -2.46 -8.10
N ILE A 535 -39.28 -2.24 -8.87
CA ILE A 535 -39.40 -1.60 -10.18
C ILE A 535 -40.17 -2.49 -11.16
N LEU A 536 -40.21 -3.82 -10.95
CA LEU A 536 -41.00 -4.74 -11.78
C LEU A 536 -42.51 -4.61 -11.51
N ASP A 537 -42.89 -4.20 -10.30
CA ASP A 537 -44.31 -3.92 -9.96
C ASP A 537 -44.74 -2.51 -10.36
N ASN A 538 -43.81 -1.56 -10.41
CA ASN A 538 -44.09 -0.15 -10.68
C ASN A 538 -43.16 0.46 -11.75
N CYS A 539 -42.96 -0.26 -12.85
CA CYS A 539 -42.02 0.18 -13.91
C CYS A 539 -42.52 1.46 -14.60
N PRO A 540 -41.72 2.55 -14.61
CA PRO A 540 -41.98 3.74 -15.40
C PRO A 540 -42.06 3.44 -16.89
N ASP A 541 -43.02 4.03 -17.59
CA ASP A 541 -43.16 3.88 -19.04
C ASP A 541 -41.91 4.33 -19.80
N LEU A 542 -41.18 5.33 -19.28
CA LEU A 542 -39.95 5.84 -19.87
C LEU A 542 -38.82 4.78 -19.94
N LEU A 543 -38.72 3.89 -18.94
CA LEU A 543 -37.76 2.79 -18.97
C LEU A 543 -38.16 1.75 -20.02
N LEU A 544 -39.46 1.48 -20.16
CA LEU A 544 -39.98 0.57 -21.18
C LEU A 544 -39.83 1.11 -22.60
N GLU A 545 -39.48 2.38 -22.79
CA GLU A 545 -39.15 2.98 -24.09
C GLU A 545 -37.66 2.85 -24.45
N SER A 546 -36.81 2.46 -23.49
CA SER A 546 -35.38 2.25 -23.72
C SER A 546 -35.09 0.86 -24.29
N HIS A 547 -34.56 0.79 -25.51
CA HIS A 547 -34.26 -0.48 -26.18
C HIS A 547 -33.34 -1.41 -25.35
N PRO A 548 -32.19 -0.96 -24.78
CA PRO A 548 -31.37 -1.81 -23.92
C PRO A 548 -32.12 -2.34 -22.68
N PHE A 549 -32.98 -1.52 -22.07
CA PHE A 549 -33.77 -1.94 -20.91
C PHE A 549 -34.86 -2.96 -21.28
N GLN A 550 -35.50 -2.80 -22.45
CA GLN A 550 -36.43 -3.80 -22.99
C GLN A 550 -35.75 -5.17 -23.16
N ARG A 551 -34.52 -5.19 -23.71
CA ARG A 551 -33.74 -6.43 -23.90
C ARG A 551 -33.41 -7.14 -22.59
N ILE A 552 -33.08 -6.38 -21.54
CA ILE A 552 -32.88 -6.89 -20.17
C ILE A 552 -34.17 -7.56 -19.65
N LEU A 553 -35.32 -6.88 -19.74
CA LEU A 553 -36.60 -7.42 -19.28
C LEU A 553 -37.05 -8.65 -20.08
N VAL A 554 -36.87 -8.65 -21.41
CA VAL A 554 -37.13 -9.81 -22.27
C VAL A 554 -36.30 -11.01 -21.83
N SER A 555 -35.02 -10.81 -21.54
CA SER A 555 -34.13 -11.87 -21.09
C SER A 555 -34.50 -12.40 -19.69
N ILE A 556 -34.87 -11.51 -18.77
CA ILE A 556 -35.38 -11.90 -17.44
C ILE A 556 -36.66 -12.73 -17.58
N ASP A 557 -37.61 -12.31 -18.43
CA ASP A 557 -38.82 -13.10 -18.66
C ASP A 557 -38.47 -14.49 -19.21
N ASN A 558 -37.55 -14.56 -20.18
CA ASN A 558 -37.14 -15.83 -20.78
C ASN A 558 -36.57 -16.81 -19.74
N GLU A 559 -35.90 -16.31 -18.70
CA GLU A 559 -35.28 -17.13 -17.66
C GLU A 559 -36.22 -17.48 -16.51
N VAL A 560 -36.88 -16.50 -15.89
CA VAL A 560 -37.69 -16.67 -14.68
C VAL A 560 -39.15 -16.27 -14.84
N GLY A 561 -39.49 -15.55 -15.90
CA GLY A 561 -40.83 -15.02 -16.17
C GLY A 561 -41.12 -13.70 -15.45
N LEU A 562 -41.79 -12.79 -16.15
CA LEU A 562 -42.29 -11.53 -15.59
C LEU A 562 -43.77 -11.65 -15.18
N ASN A 563 -44.18 -10.82 -14.23
CA ASN A 563 -45.59 -10.72 -13.86
C ASN A 563 -46.45 -10.19 -15.03
N ASP A 564 -47.75 -10.53 -15.05
CA ASP A 564 -48.63 -10.15 -16.16
C ASP A 564 -48.74 -8.64 -16.36
N SER A 565 -48.60 -7.84 -15.30
CA SER A 565 -48.71 -6.39 -15.36
C SER A 565 -47.59 -5.77 -16.19
N ILE A 566 -46.33 -6.09 -15.88
CA ILE A 566 -45.17 -5.56 -16.62
C ILE A 566 -45.01 -6.26 -17.96
N LYS A 567 -45.28 -7.57 -18.05
CA LYS A 567 -45.25 -8.34 -19.30
C LYS A 567 -46.15 -7.70 -20.37
N ASN A 568 -47.41 -7.42 -20.01
CA ASN A 568 -48.36 -6.84 -20.96
C ASN A 568 -47.96 -5.42 -21.38
N LYS A 569 -47.43 -4.60 -20.44
CA LYS A 569 -46.88 -3.29 -20.76
C LYS A 569 -45.66 -3.39 -21.70
N LEU A 570 -44.74 -4.32 -21.43
CA LEU A 570 -43.56 -4.56 -22.25
C LEU A 570 -43.94 -4.98 -23.68
N ILE A 571 -44.89 -5.91 -23.84
CA ILE A 571 -45.39 -6.33 -25.17
C ILE A 571 -45.94 -5.13 -25.96
N THR A 572 -46.67 -4.22 -25.32
CA THR A 572 -47.21 -3.03 -26.00
C THR A 572 -46.16 -1.98 -26.38
N LYS A 573 -44.96 -2.03 -25.79
CA LYS A 573 -43.87 -1.08 -26.02
C LYS A 573 -42.76 -1.62 -26.94
N ILE A 574 -42.62 -2.94 -27.08
CA ILE A 574 -41.68 -3.57 -28.02
C ILE A 574 -42.18 -3.35 -29.46
N ASP A 575 -41.29 -2.89 -30.33
CA ASP A 575 -41.53 -2.90 -31.78
C ASP A 575 -41.18 -4.29 -32.36
N PHE A 576 -42.18 -5.18 -32.46
CA PHE A 576 -42.00 -6.52 -33.01
C PHE A 576 -41.69 -6.54 -34.51
N SER A 577 -41.78 -5.41 -35.22
CA SER A 577 -41.32 -5.29 -36.61
C SER A 577 -39.80 -5.13 -36.69
N ASN A 578 -39.14 -4.72 -35.61
CA ASN A 578 -37.69 -4.60 -35.52
C ASN A 578 -37.01 -5.98 -35.43
N THR A 579 -36.68 -6.56 -36.59
CA THR A 579 -35.97 -7.86 -36.67
C THR A 579 -34.57 -7.85 -36.04
N THR A 580 -34.04 -6.66 -35.72
CA THR A 580 -32.71 -6.46 -35.11
C THR A 580 -32.77 -6.15 -33.62
N PHE A 581 -33.88 -6.45 -32.94
CA PHE A 581 -34.03 -6.26 -31.49
C PHE A 581 -32.96 -7.01 -30.68
N GLY A 582 -32.59 -8.23 -31.11
CA GLY A 582 -31.76 -9.17 -30.35
C GLY A 582 -32.30 -10.59 -30.46
N SER A 583 -31.41 -11.59 -30.41
CA SER A 583 -31.80 -13.00 -30.60
C SER A 583 -32.70 -13.54 -29.47
N GLU A 584 -32.65 -12.94 -28.29
CA GLU A 584 -33.46 -13.25 -27.10
C GLU A 584 -34.97 -13.09 -27.34
N LEU A 585 -35.41 -12.17 -28.22
CA LEU A 585 -36.83 -11.92 -28.48
C LEU A 585 -37.52 -13.09 -29.20
N ASN A 586 -36.76 -13.98 -29.86
CA ASN A 586 -37.33 -15.18 -30.49
C ASN A 586 -37.91 -16.15 -29.47
N PHE A 587 -37.29 -16.29 -28.29
CA PHE A 587 -37.81 -17.17 -27.26
C PHE A 587 -39.04 -16.53 -26.60
N PHE A 588 -38.94 -15.25 -26.23
CA PHE A 588 -40.03 -14.47 -25.66
C PHE A 588 -41.29 -14.48 -26.55
N SER A 589 -41.13 -14.21 -27.85
CA SER A 589 -42.25 -14.19 -28.80
C SER A 589 -42.90 -15.56 -29.00
N ARG A 590 -42.15 -16.65 -28.86
CA ARG A 590 -42.70 -18.01 -28.89
C ARG A 590 -43.43 -18.35 -27.59
N LYS A 591 -42.89 -17.89 -26.47
CA LYS A 591 -43.42 -18.12 -25.12
C LYS A 591 -44.76 -17.41 -24.91
N HIS A 592 -44.89 -16.18 -25.40
CA HIS A 592 -46.08 -15.31 -25.22
C HIS A 592 -46.85 -15.07 -26.51
N LYS A 593 -46.82 -16.05 -27.42
CA LYS A 593 -47.39 -15.92 -28.76
C LYS A 593 -48.87 -15.54 -28.72
N ASP A 594 -49.63 -16.19 -27.85
CA ASP A 594 -51.07 -16.00 -27.75
C ASP A 594 -51.39 -14.58 -27.24
N GLU A 595 -50.69 -14.07 -26.23
CA GLU A 595 -50.88 -12.70 -25.73
C GLU A 595 -50.52 -11.63 -26.76
N ILE A 596 -49.48 -11.86 -27.57
CA ILE A 596 -49.04 -10.94 -28.63
C ILE A 596 -50.05 -10.92 -29.79
N GLU A 597 -50.54 -12.09 -30.21
CA GLU A 597 -51.53 -12.22 -31.28
C GLU A 597 -52.90 -11.65 -30.88
N GLU A 598 -53.30 -11.77 -29.61
CA GLU A 598 -54.53 -11.15 -29.07
C GLU A 598 -54.51 -9.61 -29.17
N LEU A 599 -53.33 -8.99 -29.12
CA LEU A 599 -53.13 -7.55 -29.33
C LEU A 599 -53.06 -7.16 -30.82
N GLY A 600 -53.17 -8.13 -31.73
CA GLY A 600 -53.11 -7.92 -33.18
C GLY A 600 -51.71 -7.58 -33.71
N ILE A 601 -50.66 -7.94 -32.96
CA ILE A 601 -49.26 -7.67 -33.34
C ILE A 601 -48.73 -8.85 -34.16
N GLU A 602 -48.10 -8.55 -35.30
CA GLU A 602 -47.51 -9.57 -36.18
C GLU A 602 -46.08 -9.93 -35.73
N ILE A 603 -45.84 -11.22 -35.43
CA ILE A 603 -44.54 -11.70 -34.95
C ILE A 603 -43.62 -12.05 -36.12
N SER A 604 -42.42 -11.47 -36.16
CA SER A 604 -41.38 -11.86 -37.10
C SER A 604 -40.74 -13.20 -36.71
N ARG A 605 -40.35 -14.02 -37.70
CA ARG A 605 -39.89 -15.41 -37.47
C ARG A 605 -38.40 -15.53 -37.09
N ASN A 606 -37.65 -14.43 -36.98
CA ASN A 606 -36.19 -14.49 -36.85
C ASN A 606 -35.56 -13.17 -36.34
N TYR A 607 -35.76 -12.84 -35.07
CA TYR A 607 -35.05 -11.73 -34.41
C TYR A 607 -33.56 -12.07 -34.25
N ARG A 608 -32.66 -11.10 -34.37
CA ARG A 608 -31.21 -11.37 -34.37
C ARG A 608 -30.44 -10.23 -33.72
N ASP A 609 -29.27 -10.56 -33.18
CA ASP A 609 -28.31 -9.56 -32.71
C ASP A 609 -27.77 -8.75 -33.89
N MET A 610 -27.54 -7.46 -33.68
CA MET A 610 -26.86 -6.59 -34.64
C MET A 610 -25.34 -6.82 -34.58
N ILE A 611 -24.59 -6.26 -35.53
CA ILE A 611 -23.14 -6.04 -35.41
C ILE A 611 -22.89 -4.62 -35.92
N PHE A 612 -21.91 -3.94 -35.33
CA PHE A 612 -21.51 -2.56 -35.64
C PHE A 612 -21.46 -2.30 -37.15
N GLY A 613 -22.27 -1.34 -37.62
CA GLY A 613 -22.32 -0.95 -39.03
C GLY A 613 -21.43 0.26 -39.31
N ILE A 614 -20.51 0.14 -40.27
CA ILE A 614 -20.01 1.30 -40.99
C ILE A 614 -21.07 1.67 -42.03
N GLU A 615 -21.58 2.90 -41.98
CA GLU A 615 -22.37 3.70 -42.95
C GLU A 615 -23.40 3.07 -43.93
N SER A 616 -23.59 1.75 -44.05
CA SER A 616 -24.36 1.12 -45.15
C SER A 616 -25.33 -0.01 -44.78
N GLY A 617 -25.48 -0.42 -43.50
CA GLY A 617 -26.56 -1.32 -43.03
C GLY A 617 -26.12 -2.58 -42.25
N PHE A 618 -27.08 -3.39 -41.80
CA PHE A 618 -26.92 -4.52 -40.84
C PHE A 618 -26.62 -5.89 -41.49
N VAL A 619 -25.75 -6.74 -40.89
CA VAL A 619 -25.39 -8.09 -41.40
C VAL A 619 -25.18 -9.14 -40.27
N HIS A 620 -25.38 -10.45 -40.55
CA HIS A 620 -25.23 -11.59 -39.61
C HIS A 620 -24.21 -12.65 -40.09
N GLN A 621 -23.48 -13.34 -39.20
CA GLN A 621 -22.47 -14.38 -39.53
C GLN A 621 -23.06 -15.81 -39.61
N LYS A 622 -22.82 -16.56 -40.71
CA LYS A 622 -23.16 -18.00 -40.90
C LYS A 622 -22.11 -18.69 -41.79
N SER A 623 -21.99 -20.02 -41.76
CA SER A 623 -21.32 -20.70 -42.88
C SER A 623 -22.22 -20.67 -44.12
N PHE A 624 -21.62 -20.58 -45.32
CA PHE A 624 -22.35 -20.65 -46.59
C PHE A 624 -23.04 -22.01 -46.80
N ILE A 625 -22.54 -23.06 -46.15
CA ILE A 625 -23.01 -24.43 -46.34
C ILE A 625 -23.23 -25.13 -45.00
N ASP A 626 -24.23 -26.00 -44.94
CA ASP A 626 -24.48 -26.86 -43.79
C ASP A 626 -24.25 -28.36 -44.06
N ILE A 627 -24.35 -29.17 -43.00
CA ILE A 627 -24.05 -30.61 -43.08
C ILE A 627 -25.09 -31.38 -43.92
N ASN A 628 -26.35 -30.92 -43.95
CA ASN A 628 -27.37 -31.58 -44.75
C ASN A 628 -27.09 -31.35 -46.23
N GLN A 629 -26.74 -30.10 -46.60
CA GLN A 629 -26.37 -29.74 -47.96
C GLN A 629 -25.12 -30.50 -48.43
N ILE A 630 -24.08 -30.61 -47.60
CA ILE A 630 -22.89 -31.43 -47.91
C ILE A 630 -23.31 -32.88 -48.22
N LEU A 631 -24.22 -33.47 -47.44
CA LEU A 631 -24.62 -34.87 -47.62
C LEU A 631 -25.57 -35.09 -48.81
N SER A 632 -26.56 -34.21 -48.99
CA SER A 632 -27.65 -34.40 -49.96
C SER A 632 -27.35 -33.89 -51.37
N GLU A 633 -26.58 -32.82 -51.53
CA GLU A 633 -26.36 -32.16 -52.82
C GLU A 633 -25.21 -32.81 -53.60
N ASP A 634 -25.19 -32.70 -54.94
CA ASP A 634 -24.04 -33.14 -55.73
C ASP A 634 -22.84 -32.16 -55.66
N MET A 635 -21.69 -32.58 -56.19
CA MET A 635 -20.44 -31.82 -56.13
C MET A 635 -20.52 -30.44 -56.80
N ASP A 636 -21.26 -30.31 -57.90
CA ASP A 636 -21.35 -29.03 -58.62
C ASP A 636 -22.27 -28.07 -57.88
N THR A 637 -23.35 -28.58 -57.27
CA THR A 637 -24.24 -27.79 -56.39
C THR A 637 -23.53 -27.31 -55.12
N ILE A 638 -22.72 -28.17 -54.49
CA ILE A 638 -21.88 -27.78 -53.34
C ILE A 638 -20.88 -26.70 -53.75
N LEU A 639 -20.29 -26.82 -54.94
CA LEU A 639 -19.34 -25.85 -55.45
C LEU A 639 -20.01 -24.50 -55.77
N GLU A 640 -21.24 -24.50 -56.29
CA GLU A 640 -22.04 -23.29 -56.49
C GLU A 640 -22.37 -22.56 -55.17
N ILE A 641 -22.52 -23.29 -54.07
CA ILE A 641 -22.74 -22.71 -52.73
C ILE A 641 -21.44 -22.10 -52.20
N LEU A 642 -20.31 -22.80 -52.37
CA LEU A 642 -19.02 -22.38 -51.83
C LEU A 642 -18.34 -21.27 -52.67
N LEU A 643 -18.67 -21.15 -53.95
CA LEU A 643 -18.13 -20.12 -54.83
C LEU A 643 -19.10 -18.93 -54.98
N PRO A 644 -18.64 -17.68 -54.80
CA PRO A 644 -19.46 -16.50 -55.01
C PRO A 644 -19.79 -16.28 -56.49
N LYS A 645 -20.92 -15.63 -56.76
CA LYS A 645 -21.36 -15.30 -58.12
C LYS A 645 -20.41 -14.26 -58.75
N GLN A 646 -20.16 -14.37 -60.05
CA GLN A 646 -19.06 -13.68 -60.76
C GLN A 646 -18.94 -12.15 -60.57
N ASP A 647 -20.00 -11.44 -60.20
CA ASP A 647 -19.99 -9.99 -59.96
C ASP A 647 -19.46 -9.56 -58.57
N GLU A 648 -19.23 -10.49 -57.63
CA GLU A 648 -18.77 -10.19 -56.25
C GLU A 648 -17.25 -10.40 -56.04
N LEU A 649 -16.50 -10.74 -57.08
CA LEU A 649 -15.07 -11.11 -56.97
C LEU A 649 -14.12 -9.91 -56.79
N SER A 650 -14.52 -8.70 -57.16
CA SER A 650 -13.64 -7.51 -57.19
C SER A 650 -13.63 -6.66 -55.92
N SER A 651 -14.48 -6.94 -54.91
CA SER A 651 -14.61 -6.16 -53.66
C SER A 651 -14.23 -6.94 -52.38
N LYS A 652 -13.64 -8.14 -52.55
CA LYS A 652 -13.56 -9.21 -51.53
C LYS A 652 -12.79 -8.95 -50.23
N ARG A 653 -12.13 -7.80 -50.07
CA ARG A 653 -11.40 -7.46 -48.83
C ARG A 653 -11.93 -6.21 -48.13
N GLU A 654 -13.03 -5.63 -48.59
CA GLU A 654 -13.58 -4.40 -47.99
C GLU A 654 -14.79 -4.63 -47.06
N ASP A 655 -15.40 -5.83 -47.06
CA ASP A 655 -16.56 -6.15 -46.19
C ASP A 655 -16.23 -7.23 -45.14
N PHE A 656 -15.99 -6.77 -43.89
CA PHE A 656 -15.75 -7.57 -42.68
C PHE A 656 -16.73 -8.75 -42.51
N PHE A 657 -17.98 -8.59 -42.95
CA PHE A 657 -19.02 -9.62 -42.81
C PHE A 657 -18.84 -10.80 -43.75
N SER A 658 -18.41 -10.52 -44.99
CA SER A 658 -18.10 -11.55 -45.97
C SER A 658 -16.90 -12.38 -45.51
N GLU A 659 -15.83 -11.73 -45.04
CA GLU A 659 -14.62 -12.37 -44.52
C GLU A 659 -14.91 -13.28 -43.32
N SER A 660 -15.71 -12.81 -42.35
CA SER A 660 -16.14 -13.61 -41.20
C SER A 660 -16.90 -14.88 -41.61
N THR A 661 -17.76 -14.78 -42.62
CA THR A 661 -18.58 -15.88 -43.16
C THR A 661 -17.71 -16.92 -43.92
N TYR A 662 -16.68 -16.46 -44.64
CA TYR A 662 -15.68 -17.34 -45.27
C TYR A 662 -14.80 -18.06 -44.24
N GLN A 663 -14.41 -17.38 -43.16
CA GLN A 663 -13.65 -17.99 -42.06
C GLN A 663 -14.46 -19.07 -41.33
N GLU A 664 -15.72 -18.81 -41.02
CA GLU A 664 -16.61 -19.79 -40.38
C GLU A 664 -16.89 -21.00 -41.29
N THR A 665 -17.00 -20.77 -42.59
CA THR A 665 -17.10 -21.86 -43.58
C THR A 665 -15.84 -22.71 -43.62
N SER A 666 -14.65 -22.10 -43.55
CA SER A 666 -13.38 -22.83 -43.44
C SER A 666 -13.31 -23.68 -42.17
N ASN A 667 -13.71 -23.12 -41.02
CA ASN A 667 -13.76 -23.82 -39.73
C ASN A 667 -14.73 -25.01 -39.78
N PHE A 668 -15.91 -24.81 -40.37
CA PHE A 668 -16.91 -25.86 -40.54
C PHE A 668 -16.37 -27.03 -41.38
N LEU A 669 -15.78 -26.73 -42.55
CA LEU A 669 -15.18 -27.75 -43.43
C LEU A 669 -14.04 -28.52 -42.75
N LEU A 670 -13.15 -27.82 -42.02
CA LEU A 670 -12.10 -28.44 -41.20
C LEU A 670 -12.68 -29.41 -40.15
N SER A 671 -13.78 -29.04 -39.50
CA SER A 671 -14.44 -29.87 -38.49
C SER A 671 -14.98 -31.20 -39.04
N LEU A 672 -15.35 -31.24 -40.33
CA LEU A 672 -15.85 -32.44 -41.01
C LEU A 672 -14.70 -33.38 -41.40
N LEU A 673 -13.52 -32.85 -41.73
CA LEU A 673 -12.35 -33.66 -42.14
C LEU A 673 -11.89 -34.62 -41.02
N ASN A 674 -12.12 -34.29 -39.76
CA ASN A 674 -11.71 -35.08 -38.60
C ASN A 674 -12.61 -36.29 -38.27
N LYS A 675 -13.78 -36.43 -38.90
CA LYS A 675 -14.80 -37.43 -38.51
C LYS A 675 -14.76 -38.76 -39.27
N ASN A 676 -13.99 -38.85 -40.36
CA ASN A 676 -13.88 -40.05 -41.23
C ASN A 676 -15.24 -40.66 -41.68
N ASP A 677 -16.28 -39.84 -41.75
CA ASP A 677 -17.63 -40.20 -42.19
C ASP A 677 -17.85 -39.87 -43.68
N GLU A 678 -19.07 -40.04 -44.17
CA GLU A 678 -19.42 -39.80 -45.58
C GLU A 678 -19.26 -38.33 -45.98
N ALA A 679 -19.57 -37.39 -45.07
CA ALA A 679 -19.29 -35.98 -45.26
C ALA A 679 -17.78 -35.71 -45.38
N SER A 680 -16.96 -36.31 -44.51
CA SER A 680 -15.50 -36.21 -44.55
C SER A 680 -14.91 -36.67 -45.89
N LYS A 681 -15.38 -37.81 -46.42
CA LYS A 681 -14.93 -38.30 -47.75
C LYS A 681 -15.26 -37.33 -48.87
N LYS A 682 -16.47 -36.75 -48.83
CA LYS A 682 -16.93 -35.80 -49.84
C LYS A 682 -16.16 -34.49 -49.77
N VAL A 683 -15.89 -33.97 -48.57
CA VAL A 683 -15.03 -32.78 -48.40
C VAL A 683 -13.60 -33.04 -48.89
N LYS A 684 -13.01 -34.22 -48.64
CA LYS A 684 -11.70 -34.59 -49.21
C LYS A 684 -11.73 -34.62 -50.74
N GLN A 685 -12.79 -35.19 -51.33
CA GLN A 685 -12.97 -35.20 -52.78
C GLN A 685 -13.12 -33.79 -53.36
N ILE A 686 -13.81 -32.88 -52.65
CA ILE A 686 -13.93 -31.46 -53.02
C ILE A 686 -12.56 -30.77 -53.01
N ILE A 687 -11.74 -31.01 -51.98
CA ILE A 687 -10.38 -30.46 -51.89
C ILE A 687 -9.50 -30.99 -53.04
N HIS A 688 -9.57 -32.28 -53.35
CA HIS A 688 -8.80 -32.89 -54.43
C HIS A 688 -9.22 -32.40 -55.82
N GLU A 689 -10.52 -32.40 -56.14
CA GLU A 689 -11.01 -32.11 -57.50
C GLU A 689 -11.22 -30.62 -57.78
N LYS A 690 -11.57 -29.84 -56.74
CA LYS A 690 -11.98 -28.43 -56.88
C LYS A 690 -11.12 -27.48 -56.05
N GLY A 691 -10.05 -27.97 -55.41
CA GLY A 691 -9.21 -27.17 -54.51
C GLY A 691 -8.65 -25.91 -55.15
N LEU A 692 -8.26 -25.95 -56.43
CA LEU A 692 -7.76 -24.78 -57.16
C LEU A 692 -8.78 -23.62 -57.25
N LEU A 693 -10.08 -23.93 -57.29
CA LEU A 693 -11.15 -22.93 -57.35
C LEU A 693 -11.48 -22.39 -55.96
N LEU A 694 -11.31 -23.21 -54.92
CA LEU A 694 -11.67 -22.88 -53.54
C LEU A 694 -10.56 -22.12 -52.80
N TYR A 695 -9.30 -22.39 -53.12
CA TYR A 695 -8.16 -21.79 -52.42
C TYR A 695 -8.19 -20.25 -52.35
N PRO A 696 -8.50 -19.51 -53.43
CA PRO A 696 -8.54 -18.03 -53.37
C PRO A 696 -9.58 -17.43 -52.40
N ILE A 697 -10.45 -18.27 -51.82
CA ILE A 697 -11.56 -17.87 -50.95
C ILE A 697 -11.40 -18.47 -49.55
N TYR A 698 -10.84 -19.67 -49.46
CA TYR A 698 -10.72 -20.46 -48.25
C TYR A 698 -9.27 -20.91 -47.99
N ASP A 699 -8.29 -20.03 -48.19
CA ASP A 699 -6.85 -20.32 -48.02
C ASP A 699 -6.53 -20.90 -46.62
N LYS A 700 -7.23 -20.43 -45.58
CA LYS A 700 -7.20 -20.97 -44.21
C LYS A 700 -7.42 -22.47 -44.15
N LEU A 701 -8.39 -23.02 -44.90
CA LEU A 701 -8.67 -24.46 -44.94
C LEU A 701 -7.43 -25.24 -45.37
N PHE A 702 -6.77 -24.80 -46.45
CA PHE A 702 -5.62 -25.50 -47.02
C PHE A 702 -4.37 -25.35 -46.16
N VAL A 703 -4.12 -24.15 -45.63
CA VAL A 703 -2.96 -23.90 -44.75
C VAL A 703 -3.06 -24.67 -43.45
N GLU A 704 -4.24 -24.76 -42.82
CA GLU A 704 -4.42 -25.58 -41.60
C GLU A 704 -4.16 -27.06 -41.85
N ILE A 705 -4.52 -27.58 -43.03
CA ILE A 705 -4.19 -28.95 -43.44
C ILE A 705 -2.67 -29.12 -43.58
N LEU A 706 -1.99 -28.16 -44.19
CA LEU A 706 -0.54 -28.20 -44.43
C LEU A 706 0.29 -28.16 -43.16
N VAL A 707 -0.10 -27.32 -42.20
CA VAL A 707 0.65 -27.11 -40.95
C VAL A 707 0.42 -28.25 -39.95
N ASN A 708 -0.75 -28.88 -39.97
CA ASN A 708 -1.17 -29.90 -39.02
C ASN A 708 -0.78 -31.33 -39.47
N ASP A 709 0.15 -31.96 -38.75
CA ASP A 709 0.66 -33.30 -39.07
C ASP A 709 -0.32 -34.44 -38.79
N THR A 710 -1.49 -34.18 -38.20
CA THR A 710 -2.53 -35.19 -37.96
C THR A 710 -3.26 -35.62 -39.25
N TYR A 711 -3.23 -34.78 -40.29
CA TYR A 711 -3.79 -35.13 -41.59
C TYR A 711 -2.86 -36.05 -42.39
N CYS A 712 -3.44 -36.96 -43.19
CA CYS A 712 -2.65 -37.91 -43.96
C CYS A 712 -1.78 -37.23 -45.03
N THR A 713 -0.65 -37.85 -45.37
CA THR A 713 0.33 -37.31 -46.33
C THR A 713 -0.27 -37.05 -47.72
N GLU A 714 -1.26 -37.85 -48.14
CA GLU A 714 -1.96 -37.68 -49.42
C GLU A 714 -2.69 -36.32 -49.47
N LEU A 715 -3.59 -36.05 -48.51
CA LEU A 715 -4.33 -34.79 -48.43
C LEU A 715 -3.42 -33.57 -48.26
N ARG A 716 -2.30 -33.72 -47.54
CA ARG A 716 -1.29 -32.66 -47.40
C ARG A 716 -0.54 -32.38 -48.70
N ASN A 717 -0.17 -33.42 -49.46
CA ASN A 717 0.47 -33.25 -50.78
C ASN A 717 -0.49 -32.61 -51.79
N GLU A 718 -1.77 -32.99 -51.77
CA GLU A 718 -2.80 -32.37 -52.60
C GLU A 718 -2.98 -30.89 -52.26
N SER A 719 -3.12 -30.57 -50.97
CA SER A 719 -3.23 -29.19 -50.49
C SER A 719 -1.98 -28.37 -50.83
N LEU A 720 -0.79 -28.99 -50.81
CA LEU A 720 0.48 -28.33 -51.16
C LEU A 720 0.53 -27.99 -52.65
N ASN A 721 0.07 -28.89 -53.52
CA ASN A 721 -0.01 -28.61 -54.96
C ASN A 721 -0.99 -27.46 -55.23
N VAL A 722 -2.16 -27.48 -54.59
CA VAL A 722 -3.16 -26.40 -54.71
C VAL A 722 -2.59 -25.06 -54.22
N PHE A 723 -1.89 -25.06 -53.08
CA PHE A 723 -1.19 -23.89 -52.55
C PHE A 723 -0.15 -23.36 -53.55
N LEU A 724 0.74 -24.22 -54.06
CA LEU A 724 1.84 -23.81 -54.97
C LEU A 724 1.33 -23.25 -56.30
N GLU A 725 0.21 -23.75 -56.81
CA GLU A 725 -0.42 -23.26 -58.03
C GLU A 725 -1.13 -21.91 -57.83
N ASN A 726 -1.71 -21.66 -56.65
CA ASN A 726 -2.40 -20.40 -56.33
C ASN A 726 -1.54 -19.35 -55.62
N PHE A 727 -0.33 -19.70 -55.20
CA PHE A 727 0.56 -18.79 -54.49
C PHE A 727 0.84 -17.53 -55.33
N SER A 728 0.45 -16.39 -54.79
CA SER A 728 0.58 -15.10 -55.44
C SER A 728 2.00 -14.56 -55.26
N LEU A 729 2.58 -14.00 -56.33
CA LEU A 729 3.84 -13.27 -56.23
C LEU A 729 3.63 -11.79 -55.85
N LYS A 730 2.38 -11.35 -55.67
CA LYS A 730 2.00 -9.94 -55.50
C LYS A 730 1.24 -9.66 -54.20
N SER A 731 1.00 -10.67 -53.38
CA SER A 731 0.28 -10.54 -52.10
C SER A 731 0.85 -11.54 -51.09
N PHE A 732 0.71 -11.26 -49.80
CA PHE A 732 1.17 -12.17 -48.75
C PHE A 732 0.19 -12.23 -47.57
N SER A 733 -0.55 -13.34 -47.44
CA SER A 733 -1.62 -13.51 -46.44
C SER A 733 -1.11 -13.93 -45.05
N TRP A 734 -2.01 -13.90 -44.06
CA TRP A 734 -1.73 -14.38 -42.71
C TRP A 734 -1.50 -15.90 -42.68
N GLU A 735 -2.24 -16.60 -43.51
CA GLU A 735 -2.20 -18.04 -43.71
C GLU A 735 -0.87 -18.44 -44.36
N GLU A 736 -0.41 -17.70 -45.38
CA GLU A 736 0.91 -17.90 -45.98
C GLU A 736 2.04 -17.69 -44.96
N ASN A 737 1.96 -16.63 -44.15
CA ASN A 737 2.90 -16.41 -43.03
C ASN A 737 2.95 -17.62 -42.08
N LYS A 738 1.78 -18.12 -41.64
CA LYS A 738 1.68 -19.29 -40.75
C LYS A 738 2.32 -20.54 -41.36
N PHE A 739 2.10 -20.77 -42.65
CA PHE A 739 2.69 -21.91 -43.36
C PHE A 739 4.23 -21.83 -43.40
N PHE A 740 4.79 -20.71 -43.82
CA PHE A 740 6.25 -20.55 -43.90
C PHE A 740 6.92 -20.53 -42.53
N GLU A 741 6.29 -19.94 -41.50
CA GLU A 741 6.80 -20.03 -40.12
C GLU A 741 6.92 -21.49 -39.68
N SER A 742 5.89 -22.31 -39.94
CA SER A 742 5.89 -23.74 -39.64
C SER A 742 7.01 -24.49 -40.38
N LEU A 743 7.20 -24.23 -41.68
CA LEU A 743 8.27 -24.89 -42.45
C LEU A 743 9.67 -24.55 -41.90
N ILE A 744 9.90 -23.28 -41.53
CA ILE A 744 11.18 -22.85 -40.97
C ILE A 744 11.42 -23.48 -39.60
N ASP A 745 10.39 -23.59 -38.76
CA ASP A 745 10.49 -24.18 -37.42
C ASP A 745 10.72 -25.70 -37.47
N LYS A 746 10.15 -26.38 -38.47
CA LYS A 746 10.40 -27.81 -38.75
C LYS A 746 11.71 -28.06 -39.53
N GLU A 747 12.44 -27.00 -39.91
CA GLU A 747 13.67 -27.03 -40.70
C GLU A 747 13.52 -27.73 -42.07
N GLU A 748 12.33 -27.63 -42.69
CA GLU A 748 11.99 -28.27 -43.97
C GLU A 748 12.44 -27.43 -45.20
N PHE A 749 13.69 -26.99 -45.23
CA PHE A 749 14.20 -26.02 -46.23
C PHE A 749 14.25 -26.53 -47.69
N THR A 750 14.04 -27.84 -47.90
CA THR A 750 13.91 -28.45 -49.23
C THR A 750 12.49 -28.38 -49.79
N ASN A 751 11.52 -27.85 -49.05
CA ASN A 751 10.16 -27.67 -49.53
C ASN A 751 10.13 -26.73 -50.74
N LYS A 752 9.42 -27.12 -51.81
CA LYS A 752 9.33 -26.37 -53.08
C LYS A 752 8.70 -24.98 -52.91
N ALA A 753 7.94 -24.75 -51.83
CA ALA A 753 7.33 -23.45 -51.55
C ALA A 753 8.36 -22.34 -51.32
N PHE A 754 9.57 -22.65 -50.83
CA PHE A 754 10.60 -21.63 -50.63
C PHE A 754 11.09 -20.99 -51.94
N GLU A 755 11.05 -21.73 -53.06
CA GLU A 755 11.41 -21.16 -54.37
C GLU A 755 10.39 -20.13 -54.86
N LYS A 756 9.11 -20.31 -54.48
CA LYS A 756 8.04 -19.34 -54.74
C LYS A 756 8.17 -18.13 -53.81
N LEU A 757 8.47 -18.36 -52.52
CA LEU A 757 8.68 -17.30 -51.54
C LEU A 757 9.73 -16.28 -52.01
N LEU A 758 10.86 -16.75 -52.54
CA LEU A 758 11.97 -15.88 -52.98
C LEU A 758 11.67 -15.10 -54.27
N GLN A 759 10.58 -15.41 -54.97
CA GLN A 759 10.16 -14.75 -56.20
C GLN A 759 9.07 -13.69 -55.98
N VAL A 760 8.63 -13.48 -54.73
CA VAL A 760 7.61 -12.48 -54.40
C VAL A 760 8.11 -11.08 -54.74
N ASP A 761 7.29 -10.30 -55.44
CA ASP A 761 7.53 -8.90 -55.73
C ASP A 761 7.18 -8.04 -54.50
N VAL A 762 8.21 -7.71 -53.72
CA VAL A 762 8.09 -6.95 -52.48
C VAL A 762 7.43 -5.58 -52.64
N ASN A 763 7.43 -5.02 -53.85
CA ASN A 763 6.89 -3.69 -54.10
C ASN A 763 5.39 -3.69 -54.42
N GLU A 764 4.80 -4.87 -54.62
CA GLU A 764 3.36 -5.04 -54.81
C GLU A 764 2.64 -5.38 -53.50
N LEU A 765 3.38 -5.68 -52.42
CA LEU A 765 2.82 -6.02 -51.11
C LEU A 765 2.29 -4.79 -50.36
N ASN A 766 1.11 -4.92 -49.75
CA ASN A 766 0.50 -3.84 -49.00
C ASN A 766 1.26 -3.57 -47.67
N TYR A 767 1.53 -2.30 -47.38
CA TYR A 767 2.14 -1.81 -46.15
C TYR A 767 1.37 -0.66 -45.47
N ASP A 768 0.12 -0.40 -45.88
CA ASP A 768 -0.73 0.61 -45.26
C ASP A 768 -1.04 0.26 -43.80
N TYR A 769 -0.90 1.26 -42.91
CA TYR A 769 -1.01 1.09 -41.46
C TYR A 769 -2.45 0.98 -41.00
N VAL A 770 -2.80 -0.12 -40.31
CA VAL A 770 -4.13 -0.28 -39.69
C VAL A 770 -4.14 0.25 -38.24
N TYR A 771 -2.98 0.37 -37.56
CA TYR A 771 -2.90 0.71 -36.13
C TYR A 771 -1.75 1.66 -35.72
N ALA A 772 -1.41 2.64 -36.54
CA ALA A 772 -0.32 3.57 -36.20
C ALA A 772 -0.65 4.44 -34.97
N ASP A 773 0.19 4.35 -33.93
CA ASP A 773 0.36 5.43 -32.97
C ASP A 773 0.99 6.63 -33.69
N LYS A 774 0.15 7.61 -34.04
CA LYS A 774 0.55 8.79 -34.82
C LYS A 774 1.49 9.74 -34.04
N THR A 775 1.83 9.45 -32.78
CA THR A 775 2.63 10.34 -31.94
C THR A 775 4.15 10.21 -32.17
N ARG A 776 4.64 9.10 -32.74
CA ARG A 776 6.09 8.86 -32.98
C ARG A 776 6.38 8.36 -34.41
N PRO A 777 6.20 9.19 -35.45
CA PRO A 777 6.24 8.77 -36.86
C PRO A 777 7.62 8.31 -37.37
N GLU A 778 8.68 8.49 -36.58
CA GLU A 778 10.06 8.19 -36.97
C GLU A 778 10.49 6.75 -36.63
N LEU A 779 9.82 6.11 -35.67
CA LEU A 779 10.08 4.72 -35.29
C LEU A 779 9.08 3.81 -35.97
N LEU A 780 9.58 2.74 -36.57
CA LEU A 780 8.73 1.64 -37.01
C LEU A 780 8.26 0.85 -35.78
N ASP A 781 6.96 0.90 -35.48
CA ASP A 781 6.39 0.03 -34.47
C ASP A 781 6.42 -1.43 -34.96
N VAL A 782 6.90 -2.36 -34.11
CA VAL A 782 7.06 -3.76 -34.52
C VAL A 782 5.72 -4.48 -34.65
N ILE A 783 4.70 -4.09 -33.88
CA ILE A 783 3.35 -4.62 -34.01
C ILE A 783 2.77 -4.19 -35.35
N ASP A 784 2.95 -2.92 -35.73
CA ASP A 784 2.56 -2.43 -37.06
C ASP A 784 3.32 -3.14 -38.18
N PHE A 785 4.64 -3.30 -38.04
CA PHE A 785 5.46 -4.04 -38.99
C PHE A 785 4.90 -5.44 -39.25
N ILE A 786 4.68 -6.25 -38.21
CA ILE A 786 4.20 -7.63 -38.38
C ILE A 786 2.73 -7.72 -38.82
N ASN A 787 1.94 -6.64 -38.75
CA ASN A 787 0.53 -6.63 -39.13
C ASN A 787 0.29 -6.21 -40.59
N THR A 788 1.30 -5.76 -41.31
CA THR A 788 1.22 -5.50 -42.77
C THR A 788 1.60 -6.73 -43.61
N GLU A 789 1.16 -6.80 -44.87
CA GLU A 789 1.56 -7.91 -45.77
C GLU A 789 3.08 -7.90 -45.99
N LEU A 790 3.64 -6.72 -46.28
CA LEU A 790 5.07 -6.54 -46.50
C LEU A 790 5.88 -6.95 -45.27
N GLY A 791 5.50 -6.50 -44.07
CA GLY A 791 6.29 -6.81 -42.87
C GLY A 791 6.16 -8.26 -42.41
N ARG A 792 5.01 -8.92 -42.60
CA ARG A 792 4.89 -10.39 -42.44
C ARG A 792 5.86 -11.12 -43.34
N TYR A 793 5.88 -10.78 -44.62
CA TYR A 793 6.81 -11.38 -45.58
C TYR A 793 8.28 -11.16 -45.17
N LEU A 794 8.65 -9.92 -44.81
CA LEU A 794 10.00 -9.59 -44.37
C LEU A 794 10.40 -10.32 -43.08
N LYS A 795 9.48 -10.51 -42.13
CA LYS A 795 9.69 -11.30 -40.91
C LYS A 795 10.06 -12.76 -41.24
N ILE A 796 9.37 -13.38 -42.21
CA ILE A 796 9.72 -14.72 -42.71
C ILE A 796 11.15 -14.73 -43.26
N LEU A 797 11.51 -13.75 -44.09
CA LEU A 797 12.86 -13.66 -44.65
C LEU A 797 13.94 -13.46 -43.58
N ILE A 798 13.68 -12.64 -42.56
CA ILE A 798 14.58 -12.45 -41.41
C ILE A 798 14.77 -13.77 -40.65
N LYS A 799 13.68 -14.52 -40.40
CA LYS A 799 13.71 -15.83 -39.74
C LYS A 799 14.49 -16.85 -40.58
N LEU A 800 14.25 -16.88 -41.89
CA LEU A 800 14.93 -17.75 -42.85
C LEU A 800 16.43 -17.42 -42.94
N ASN A 801 16.81 -16.14 -43.00
CA ASN A 801 18.22 -15.70 -43.02
C ASN A 801 19.01 -16.21 -41.81
N LYS A 802 18.38 -16.29 -40.63
CA LYS A 802 19.03 -16.84 -39.42
C LYS A 802 19.27 -18.33 -39.51
N LYS A 803 18.34 -19.08 -40.11
CA LYS A 803 18.33 -20.55 -40.13
C LYS A 803 19.04 -21.17 -41.34
N GLU A 804 18.93 -20.57 -42.53
CA GLU A 804 19.44 -21.12 -43.79
C GLU A 804 20.51 -20.21 -44.43
N TYR A 805 21.78 -20.59 -44.26
CA TYR A 805 22.93 -19.78 -44.66
C TYR A 805 23.06 -19.63 -46.18
N SER A 806 22.61 -20.62 -46.97
CA SER A 806 22.79 -20.62 -48.43
C SER A 806 21.96 -19.53 -49.14
N ARG A 807 20.83 -19.11 -48.55
CA ARG A 807 19.87 -18.17 -49.13
C ARG A 807 20.11 -16.70 -48.73
N ARG A 808 21.12 -16.42 -47.89
CA ARG A 808 21.33 -15.07 -47.31
C ARG A 808 21.59 -13.97 -48.34
N SER A 809 22.42 -14.24 -49.34
CA SER A 809 22.74 -13.26 -50.39
C SER A 809 21.50 -12.88 -51.20
N GLU A 810 20.63 -13.85 -51.45
CA GLU A 810 19.37 -13.65 -52.17
C GLU A 810 18.38 -12.86 -51.32
N ILE A 811 18.22 -13.21 -50.04
CA ILE A 811 17.40 -12.45 -49.08
C ILE A 811 17.85 -11.00 -48.96
N LYS A 812 19.16 -10.75 -48.88
CA LYS A 812 19.73 -9.39 -48.86
C LYS A 812 19.35 -8.61 -50.12
N ASN A 813 19.42 -9.23 -51.29
CA ASN A 813 19.04 -8.61 -52.56
C ASN A 813 17.54 -8.27 -52.58
N ILE A 814 16.66 -9.18 -52.15
CA ILE A 814 15.21 -8.94 -52.05
C ILE A 814 14.93 -7.73 -51.14
N ILE A 815 15.50 -7.71 -49.94
CA ILE A 815 15.28 -6.61 -48.98
C ILE A 815 15.78 -5.27 -49.54
N SER A 816 16.87 -5.25 -50.29
CA SER A 816 17.38 -4.01 -50.90
C SER A 816 16.43 -3.37 -51.93
N GLN A 817 15.51 -4.16 -52.50
CA GLN A 817 14.55 -3.71 -53.53
C GLN A 817 13.24 -3.16 -52.95
N VAL A 818 13.03 -3.23 -51.64
CA VAL A 818 11.81 -2.75 -50.96
C VAL A 818 11.71 -1.23 -51.07
N ASN A 819 10.60 -0.70 -51.61
CA ASN A 819 10.38 0.73 -51.79
C ASN A 819 10.15 1.48 -50.47
N SER A 820 9.43 0.87 -49.52
CA SER A 820 9.18 1.46 -48.20
C SER A 820 10.47 1.60 -47.41
N LYS A 821 10.95 2.85 -47.26
CA LYS A 821 12.22 3.17 -46.60
C LYS A 821 12.30 2.64 -45.16
N PRO A 822 11.29 2.85 -44.27
CA PRO A 822 11.34 2.34 -42.89
C PRO A 822 11.40 0.81 -42.80
N PHE A 823 10.61 0.10 -43.62
CA PHE A 823 10.58 -1.37 -43.65
C PHE A 823 11.89 -1.97 -44.15
N ARG A 824 12.47 -1.35 -45.18
CA ARG A 824 13.77 -1.73 -45.73
C ARG A 824 14.87 -1.58 -44.68
N GLU A 825 14.98 -0.42 -44.05
CA GLU A 825 16.01 -0.12 -43.05
C GLU A 825 15.92 -1.05 -41.83
N PHE A 826 14.71 -1.24 -41.29
CA PHE A 826 14.49 -2.17 -40.19
C PHE A 826 14.93 -3.59 -40.56
N SER A 827 14.51 -4.06 -41.74
CA SER A 827 14.84 -5.41 -42.20
C SER A 827 16.34 -5.56 -42.45
N GLN A 828 17.01 -4.57 -43.03
CA GLN A 828 18.46 -4.55 -43.22
C GLN A 828 19.22 -4.68 -41.90
N GLY A 829 18.79 -3.94 -40.87
CA GLY A 829 19.32 -4.10 -39.51
C GLY A 829 19.09 -5.51 -38.94
N ALA A 830 17.89 -6.06 -39.13
CA ALA A 830 17.50 -7.37 -38.63
C ALA A 830 18.14 -8.58 -39.36
N LEU A 831 18.81 -8.37 -40.50
CA LEU A 831 19.63 -9.40 -41.14
C LEU A 831 20.98 -9.62 -40.45
N SER A 832 21.32 -8.78 -39.46
CA SER A 832 22.58 -8.86 -38.73
C SER A 832 22.75 -10.17 -37.96
N LEU A 833 24.01 -10.59 -37.84
CA LEU A 833 24.40 -11.81 -37.14
C LEU A 833 25.25 -11.43 -35.94
N VAL A 834 25.04 -12.13 -34.82
CA VAL A 834 25.74 -11.87 -33.54
C VAL A 834 27.27 -11.88 -33.69
N ASN A 835 27.80 -12.66 -34.63
CA ASN A 835 29.24 -12.86 -34.83
C ASN A 835 29.77 -12.29 -36.16
N SER A 836 29.13 -11.29 -36.75
CA SER A 836 29.62 -10.69 -38.00
C SER A 836 29.55 -9.16 -37.94
N PRO A 837 30.56 -8.44 -38.48
CA PRO A 837 30.53 -6.99 -38.55
C PRO A 837 29.31 -6.52 -39.35
N LEU A 838 28.75 -5.38 -38.95
CA LEU A 838 27.68 -4.78 -39.73
C LEU A 838 28.21 -4.28 -41.07
N ASP A 839 27.70 -4.85 -42.15
CA ASP A 839 28.05 -4.52 -43.53
C ASP A 839 26.95 -3.64 -44.17
N LEU A 840 26.73 -2.48 -43.56
CA LEU A 840 25.85 -1.42 -44.06
C LEU A 840 26.63 -0.11 -44.16
N GLU A 841 26.43 0.63 -45.26
CA GLU A 841 27.08 1.93 -45.52
C GLU A 841 26.38 3.07 -44.78
N GLU A 842 25.05 3.04 -44.68
CA GLU A 842 24.22 4.01 -43.96
C GLU A 842 23.52 3.32 -42.79
N ILE A 843 23.56 3.94 -41.61
CA ILE A 843 22.84 3.48 -40.43
C ILE A 843 21.80 4.52 -40.07
N THR A 844 20.56 4.07 -39.95
CA THR A 844 19.42 4.89 -39.52
C THR A 844 18.84 4.41 -38.19
N ILE A 845 17.93 5.18 -37.62
CA ILE A 845 17.14 4.81 -36.43
C ILE A 845 16.49 3.41 -36.60
N ASN A 846 15.82 3.17 -37.73
CA ASN A 846 15.14 1.88 -37.99
C ASN A 846 16.15 0.75 -38.21
N THR A 847 17.32 1.04 -38.80
CA THR A 847 18.43 0.07 -38.90
C THR A 847 18.93 -0.36 -37.51
N PHE A 848 19.08 0.59 -36.57
CA PHE A 848 19.45 0.30 -35.18
C PHE A 848 18.39 -0.53 -34.45
N GLN A 849 17.11 -0.21 -34.65
CA GLN A 849 16.01 -1.01 -34.11
C GLN A 849 16.02 -2.44 -34.64
N GLY A 850 16.17 -2.61 -35.96
CA GLY A 850 16.29 -3.93 -36.59
C GLY A 850 17.48 -4.72 -36.07
N TYR A 851 18.63 -4.08 -35.88
CA TYR A 851 19.79 -4.70 -35.24
C TYR A 851 19.46 -5.17 -33.82
N SER A 852 18.81 -4.31 -33.04
CA SER A 852 18.43 -4.61 -31.65
C SER A 852 17.31 -5.65 -31.51
N TYR A 853 16.52 -5.84 -32.56
CA TYR A 853 15.54 -6.94 -32.66
C TYR A 853 16.21 -8.32 -32.71
N VAL A 854 17.47 -8.42 -33.18
CA VAL A 854 18.13 -9.71 -33.43
C VAL A 854 19.47 -9.92 -32.71
N VAL A 855 20.16 -8.86 -32.33
CA VAL A 855 21.46 -8.90 -31.62
C VAL A 855 21.36 -8.18 -30.27
N ARG A 856 21.98 -8.74 -29.24
CA ARG A 856 22.23 -8.08 -27.94
C ARG A 856 23.74 -7.81 -27.79
N GLY A 857 24.13 -6.55 -27.63
CA GLY A 857 25.54 -6.11 -27.58
C GLY A 857 26.14 -5.75 -28.95
N PHE A 858 27.45 -5.45 -28.98
CA PHE A 858 28.15 -4.99 -30.18
C PHE A 858 29.52 -5.64 -30.35
N GLN A 859 29.95 -5.78 -31.59
CA GLN A 859 31.36 -5.96 -31.92
C GLN A 859 32.06 -4.60 -31.93
N LYS A 860 33.28 -4.54 -31.40
CA LYS A 860 34.05 -3.28 -31.26
C LYS A 860 34.18 -2.52 -32.59
N GLU A 861 34.35 -3.24 -33.69
CA GLU A 861 34.49 -2.71 -35.05
C GLU A 861 33.21 -2.07 -35.60
N SER A 862 32.04 -2.38 -35.01
CA SER A 862 30.74 -1.84 -35.45
C SER A 862 30.28 -0.64 -34.62
N LEU A 863 30.88 -0.38 -33.45
CA LEU A 863 30.45 0.69 -32.53
C LEU A 863 30.47 2.08 -33.20
N GLU A 864 31.58 2.46 -33.84
CA GLU A 864 31.73 3.78 -34.47
C GLU A 864 30.62 4.09 -35.48
N LYS A 865 30.13 3.08 -36.21
CA LYS A 865 29.09 3.27 -37.22
C LYS A 865 27.76 3.70 -36.60
N PHE A 866 27.48 3.30 -35.37
CA PHE A 866 26.21 3.59 -34.68
C PHE A 866 26.20 4.93 -33.94
N LYS A 867 27.32 5.65 -33.86
CA LYS A 867 27.45 6.86 -33.01
C LYS A 867 26.44 7.95 -33.31
N SER A 868 26.31 8.35 -34.58
CA SER A 868 25.37 9.40 -34.98
C SER A 868 23.92 9.04 -34.63
N VAL A 869 23.51 7.79 -34.88
CA VAL A 869 22.13 7.34 -34.61
C VAL A 869 21.89 7.15 -33.13
N GLY A 870 22.88 6.67 -32.37
CA GLY A 870 22.77 6.55 -30.92
C GLY A 870 22.59 7.90 -30.24
N GLN A 871 23.28 8.94 -30.71
CA GLN A 871 23.09 10.32 -30.24
C GLN A 871 21.68 10.84 -30.58
N GLU A 872 21.25 10.67 -31.83
CA GLU A 872 19.91 11.09 -32.28
C GLU A 872 18.78 10.40 -31.48
N LEU A 873 18.92 9.10 -31.17
CA LEU A 873 17.95 8.35 -30.36
C LEU A 873 17.81 8.91 -28.93
N LEU A 874 18.93 9.32 -28.32
CA LEU A 874 18.95 9.88 -26.97
C LEU A 874 18.39 11.31 -26.95
N GLU A 875 18.76 12.13 -27.94
CA GLU A 875 18.28 13.50 -28.12
C GLU A 875 16.76 13.54 -28.30
N LYS A 876 16.22 12.66 -29.14
CA LYS A 876 14.78 12.60 -29.44
C LYS A 876 13.95 11.81 -28.43
N GLY A 877 14.56 11.09 -27.49
CA GLY A 877 13.83 10.25 -26.52
C GLY A 877 13.25 8.97 -27.13
N LEU A 878 13.81 8.47 -28.24
CA LEU A 878 13.25 7.37 -29.02
C LEU A 878 13.69 5.98 -28.50
N VAL A 879 13.43 5.73 -27.21
CA VAL A 879 13.84 4.50 -26.52
C VAL A 879 12.63 3.61 -26.24
N ASN A 880 12.73 2.32 -26.60
CA ASN A 880 11.69 1.32 -26.37
C ASN A 880 12.30 -0.02 -25.93
N ASP A 881 11.44 -1.01 -25.61
CA ASP A 881 11.89 -2.31 -25.11
C ASP A 881 12.79 -3.11 -26.06
N LEU A 882 12.74 -2.79 -27.36
CA LEU A 882 13.57 -3.43 -28.37
C LEU A 882 14.98 -2.86 -28.36
N ASN A 883 15.11 -1.54 -28.41
CA ASN A 883 16.38 -0.86 -28.62
C ASN A 883 17.12 -0.46 -27.32
N LYS A 884 16.45 -0.42 -26.16
CA LYS A 884 16.98 0.11 -24.89
C LYS A 884 18.32 -0.50 -24.46
N ASP A 885 18.43 -1.83 -24.39
CA ASP A 885 19.60 -2.49 -23.82
C ASP A 885 20.84 -2.22 -24.69
N ASN A 886 20.69 -2.29 -26.01
CA ASN A 886 21.76 -1.98 -26.93
C ASN A 886 22.10 -0.49 -26.91
N LEU A 887 21.11 0.40 -26.90
CA LEU A 887 21.38 1.83 -26.82
C LEU A 887 22.17 2.17 -25.56
N PHE A 888 21.81 1.60 -24.42
CA PHE A 888 22.51 1.85 -23.16
C PHE A 888 23.92 1.25 -23.11
N ILE A 889 24.12 0.02 -23.59
CA ILE A 889 25.46 -0.56 -23.75
C ILE A 889 26.31 0.32 -24.67
N PHE A 890 25.72 0.75 -25.79
CA PHE A 890 26.37 1.62 -26.77
C PHE A 890 26.80 2.95 -26.14
N SER A 891 25.88 3.61 -25.45
CA SER A 891 26.11 4.89 -24.78
C SER A 891 27.25 4.82 -23.78
N LEU A 892 27.32 3.74 -23.00
CA LEU A 892 28.38 3.53 -22.01
C LEU A 892 29.78 3.43 -22.66
N PHE A 893 29.89 2.93 -23.89
CA PHE A 893 31.15 2.85 -24.64
C PHE A 893 31.48 4.11 -25.44
N MET A 894 30.49 4.73 -26.09
CA MET A 894 30.76 5.65 -27.21
C MET A 894 30.25 7.08 -27.01
N ILE A 895 29.39 7.31 -26.01
CA ILE A 895 28.73 8.60 -25.80
C ILE A 895 29.08 9.14 -24.41
N ASN A 896 29.72 10.30 -24.39
CA ASN A 896 29.92 11.06 -23.17
C ASN A 896 28.71 11.98 -22.93
N PRO A 897 27.90 11.74 -21.89
CA PRO A 897 26.73 12.59 -21.60
C PRO A 897 27.12 13.97 -21.05
N SER A 898 28.40 14.21 -20.78
CA SER A 898 28.93 15.49 -20.29
C SER A 898 29.59 16.35 -21.36
N GLU A 899 29.58 15.92 -22.62
CA GLU A 899 30.02 16.76 -23.75
C GLU A 899 29.01 17.89 -23.99
N GLU A 900 29.49 19.12 -24.22
CA GLU A 900 28.65 20.32 -24.37
C GLU A 900 27.69 20.23 -25.56
N GLU A 901 28.09 19.52 -26.63
CA GLU A 901 27.30 19.29 -27.84
C GLU A 901 26.32 18.11 -27.71
N MET A 902 26.33 17.37 -26.59
CA MET A 902 25.49 16.20 -26.39
C MET A 902 24.14 16.56 -25.76
N GLU A 903 23.06 16.35 -26.51
CA GLU A 903 21.69 16.53 -26.02
C GLU A 903 21.05 15.19 -25.64
N VAL A 904 20.42 15.12 -24.47
CA VAL A 904 19.74 13.91 -23.96
C VAL A 904 18.36 14.29 -23.45
N ASN A 905 17.33 13.58 -23.94
CA ASN A 905 15.97 13.72 -23.46
C ASN A 905 15.78 12.95 -22.14
N TRP A 906 16.09 13.61 -21.03
CA TRP A 906 15.99 13.03 -19.69
C TRP A 906 14.56 12.73 -19.23
N SER A 907 13.53 13.36 -19.83
CA SER A 907 12.13 13.20 -19.43
C SER A 907 11.45 12.00 -20.08
N GLU A 908 11.84 11.61 -21.29
CA GLU A 908 11.21 10.51 -22.04
C GLU A 908 11.92 9.16 -21.87
N ILE A 909 13.14 9.15 -21.28
CA ILE A 909 13.97 7.95 -21.17
C ILE A 909 14.12 7.52 -19.71
N ASN A 910 13.74 6.28 -19.41
CA ASN A 910 14.03 5.65 -18.12
C ASN A 910 15.40 4.95 -18.15
N PHE A 911 16.37 5.52 -17.43
CA PHE A 911 17.75 5.03 -17.38
C PHE A 911 18.02 3.96 -16.31
N SER A 912 17.00 3.45 -15.62
CA SER A 912 17.19 2.48 -14.52
C SER A 912 17.98 1.24 -14.95
N ARG A 913 17.79 0.83 -16.20
CA ARG A 913 18.44 -0.33 -16.79
C ARG A 913 19.97 -0.17 -16.96
N ILE A 914 20.49 1.06 -17.01
CA ILE A 914 21.94 1.30 -17.10
C ILE A 914 22.65 0.74 -15.86
N PHE A 915 22.07 0.89 -14.67
CA PHE A 915 22.70 0.40 -13.44
C PHE A 915 22.86 -1.12 -13.44
N ASP A 916 21.84 -1.85 -13.89
CA ASP A 916 21.90 -3.31 -14.08
C ASP A 916 23.02 -3.71 -15.05
N ILE A 917 23.09 -3.05 -16.21
CA ILE A 917 24.12 -3.32 -17.23
C ILE A 917 25.51 -3.12 -16.64
N ILE A 918 25.73 -2.02 -15.90
CA ILE A 918 27.03 -1.71 -15.29
C ILE A 918 27.41 -2.75 -14.24
N VAL A 919 26.51 -3.06 -13.29
CA VAL A 919 26.87 -3.97 -12.19
C VAL A 919 27.01 -5.42 -12.66
N GLN A 920 26.35 -5.84 -13.74
CA GLN A 920 26.40 -7.22 -14.24
C GLN A 920 27.51 -7.45 -15.27
N SER A 921 28.20 -6.40 -15.71
CA SER A 921 29.21 -6.48 -16.77
C SER A 921 30.64 -6.51 -16.21
N GLU A 922 31.42 -7.49 -16.64
CA GLU A 922 32.88 -7.53 -16.40
C GLU A 922 33.65 -6.52 -17.28
N LEU A 923 32.99 -5.90 -18.26
CA LEU A 923 33.61 -4.94 -19.17
C LEU A 923 33.82 -3.59 -18.46
N GLU A 924 34.93 -2.93 -18.78
CA GLU A 924 35.14 -1.52 -18.45
C GLU A 924 34.55 -0.65 -19.55
N PHE A 925 33.58 0.18 -19.18
CA PHE A 925 32.97 1.14 -20.09
C PHE A 925 33.67 2.50 -19.97
N ASP A 926 33.92 3.15 -21.10
CA ASP A 926 34.69 4.39 -21.18
C ASP A 926 33.98 5.57 -20.50
N TYR A 927 32.64 5.63 -20.57
CA TYR A 927 31.82 6.73 -20.03
C TYR A 927 30.94 6.33 -18.83
N GLU A 928 31.26 5.21 -18.17
CA GLU A 928 30.49 4.67 -17.04
C GLU A 928 30.20 5.70 -15.95
N SER A 929 31.25 6.40 -15.49
CA SER A 929 31.15 7.34 -14.38
C SER A 929 30.33 8.58 -14.74
N GLN A 930 30.46 9.07 -15.97
CA GLN A 930 29.74 10.23 -16.48
C GLN A 930 28.24 9.93 -16.58
N TRP A 931 27.87 8.75 -17.10
CA TRP A 931 26.47 8.33 -17.13
C TRP A 931 25.88 8.19 -15.73
N ILE A 932 26.57 7.51 -14.80
CA ILE A 932 26.10 7.38 -13.41
C ILE A 932 25.86 8.78 -12.79
N LYS A 933 26.84 9.70 -12.91
CA LYS A 933 26.73 11.06 -12.34
C LYS A 933 25.56 11.83 -12.92
N ASN A 934 25.41 11.86 -14.25
CA ASN A 934 24.33 12.63 -14.89
C ASN A 934 22.95 12.05 -14.56
N ILE A 935 22.79 10.73 -14.55
CA ILE A 935 21.51 10.09 -14.19
C ILE A 935 21.11 10.46 -12.75
N ILE A 936 22.04 10.34 -11.79
CA ILE A 936 21.77 10.66 -10.38
C ILE A 936 21.45 12.16 -10.21
N LEU A 937 22.17 13.06 -10.87
CA LEU A 937 21.90 14.51 -10.76
C LEU A 937 20.56 14.93 -11.37
N LYS A 938 19.97 14.10 -12.23
CA LYS A 938 18.64 14.31 -12.83
C LYS A 938 17.53 13.57 -12.09
N ASP A 939 17.87 12.73 -11.11
CA ASP A 939 16.93 11.99 -10.27
C ASP A 939 16.27 12.90 -9.23
N ARG A 940 15.11 13.46 -9.59
CA ARG A 940 14.36 14.39 -8.72
C ARG A 940 13.36 13.68 -7.81
N ASP A 941 12.90 12.50 -8.18
CA ASP A 941 11.88 11.72 -7.47
C ASP A 941 12.46 10.54 -6.67
N GLY A 942 13.75 10.27 -6.81
CA GLY A 942 14.45 9.21 -6.09
C GLY A 942 14.36 7.84 -6.75
N GLN A 943 13.78 7.75 -7.96
CA GLN A 943 13.60 6.49 -8.68
C GLN A 943 14.95 5.84 -8.99
N TYR A 944 15.93 6.62 -9.45
CA TYR A 944 17.23 6.06 -9.83
C TYR A 944 18.06 5.63 -8.62
N GLY A 945 17.97 6.36 -7.51
CA GLY A 945 18.50 5.91 -6.22
C GLY A 945 17.94 4.54 -5.78
N MET A 946 16.65 4.30 -6.00
CA MET A 946 16.03 2.98 -5.75
C MET A 946 16.53 1.92 -6.75
N SER A 947 16.70 2.28 -8.02
CA SER A 947 17.26 1.37 -9.04
C SER A 947 18.70 0.93 -8.71
N ILE A 948 19.51 1.81 -8.11
CA ILE A 948 20.85 1.46 -7.60
C ILE A 948 20.75 0.38 -6.51
N LEU A 949 19.85 0.55 -5.53
CA LEU A 949 19.62 -0.46 -4.47
C LEU A 949 19.24 -1.83 -5.05
N HIS A 950 18.31 -1.84 -6.01
CA HIS A 950 17.90 -3.06 -6.70
C HIS A 950 19.05 -3.72 -7.47
N SER A 951 19.84 -2.91 -8.17
CA SER A 951 20.98 -3.39 -8.94
C SER A 951 22.04 -4.04 -8.03
N ILE A 952 22.39 -3.41 -6.91
CA ILE A 952 23.37 -3.94 -5.94
C ILE A 952 22.90 -5.26 -5.31
N LYS A 953 21.60 -5.36 -5.00
CA LYS A 953 21.00 -6.58 -4.44
C LYS A 953 21.14 -7.79 -5.36
N SER A 954 21.19 -7.59 -6.67
CA SER A 954 21.21 -8.66 -7.66
C SER A 954 22.32 -9.68 -7.41
N LYS A 955 22.01 -10.98 -7.60
CA LYS A 955 23.00 -12.06 -7.49
C LYS A 955 24.13 -11.88 -8.51
N GLN A 956 23.78 -11.39 -9.70
CA GLN A 956 24.69 -11.16 -10.82
C GLN A 956 25.54 -9.88 -10.68
N ALA A 957 25.26 -9.01 -9.69
CA ALA A 957 26.01 -7.79 -9.50
C ALA A 957 27.46 -8.07 -9.04
N LEU A 958 28.43 -7.45 -9.70
CA LEU A 958 29.84 -7.48 -9.36
C LEU A 958 30.13 -6.44 -8.27
N ILE A 959 30.75 -6.88 -7.18
CA ILE A 959 30.95 -6.06 -5.97
C ILE A 959 31.75 -4.78 -6.24
N ASP A 960 32.78 -4.83 -7.08
CA ASP A 960 33.63 -3.68 -7.36
C ASP A 960 32.91 -2.63 -8.21
N LYS A 961 32.06 -3.05 -9.14
CA LYS A 961 31.17 -2.15 -9.90
C LYS A 961 30.14 -1.50 -8.98
N SER A 962 29.51 -2.28 -8.10
CA SER A 962 28.58 -1.76 -7.09
C SER A 962 29.25 -0.73 -6.16
N LYS A 963 30.46 -1.01 -5.67
CA LYS A 963 31.24 -0.07 -4.84
C LYS A 963 31.52 1.23 -5.58
N LYS A 964 31.89 1.15 -6.86
CA LYS A 964 32.14 2.33 -7.71
C LYS A 964 30.89 3.21 -7.84
N ILE A 965 29.71 2.62 -8.07
CA ILE A 965 28.44 3.37 -8.12
C ILE A 965 28.18 4.09 -6.78
N VAL A 966 28.30 3.37 -5.65
CA VAL A 966 28.06 3.96 -4.31
C VAL A 966 29.03 5.10 -4.01
N ASN A 967 30.31 4.95 -4.35
CA ASN A 967 31.31 6.00 -4.15
C ASN A 967 31.00 7.23 -5.03
N ILE A 968 30.60 7.03 -6.28
CA ILE A 968 30.18 8.13 -7.16
C ILE A 968 28.96 8.85 -6.60
N PHE A 969 27.98 8.10 -6.07
CA PHE A 969 26.79 8.67 -5.44
C PHE A 969 27.16 9.53 -4.22
N GLU A 970 28.04 9.02 -3.35
CA GLU A 970 28.55 9.74 -2.18
C GLU A 970 29.28 11.04 -2.56
N GLU A 971 30.08 11.03 -3.63
CA GLU A 971 30.77 12.24 -4.14
C GLU A 971 29.81 13.37 -4.56
N ILE A 972 28.60 13.04 -4.99
CA ILE A 972 27.64 14.01 -5.54
C ILE A 972 26.39 14.20 -4.66
N ILE A 973 26.39 13.64 -3.46
CA ILE A 973 25.23 13.61 -2.55
C ILE A 973 24.68 15.01 -2.23
N ASP A 974 25.57 15.99 -2.12
CA ASP A 974 25.21 17.39 -1.84
C ASP A 974 24.42 18.02 -2.98
N SER A 975 24.66 17.57 -4.22
CA SER A 975 23.96 18.03 -5.43
C SER A 975 22.74 17.17 -5.77
N TYR A 976 22.57 16.02 -5.12
CA TYR A 976 21.42 15.15 -5.30
C TYR A 976 20.17 15.74 -4.66
N THR A 977 19.08 15.85 -5.42
CA THR A 977 17.84 16.52 -4.95
C THR A 977 16.70 15.55 -4.64
N GLY A 978 16.75 14.32 -5.16
CA GLY A 978 15.75 13.30 -4.90
C GLY A 978 15.72 12.81 -3.45
N LYS A 979 14.60 12.19 -3.09
CA LYS A 979 14.45 11.42 -1.85
C LYS A 979 14.09 9.97 -2.18
N ILE A 980 14.84 9.03 -1.64
CA ILE A 980 14.75 7.61 -2.00
C ILE A 980 13.88 6.88 -0.98
N LYS A 981 12.86 6.18 -1.47
CA LYS A 981 12.09 5.22 -0.67
C LYS A 981 12.91 3.95 -0.51
N VAL A 982 13.06 3.42 0.71
CA VAL A 982 13.93 2.25 0.98
C VAL A 982 13.17 1.08 1.60
N ASP A 983 11.87 0.95 1.31
CA ASP A 983 10.97 -0.06 1.90
C ASP A 983 11.50 -1.50 1.77
N LEU A 984 12.18 -1.80 0.67
CA LEU A 984 12.70 -3.15 0.37
C LEU A 984 14.13 -3.40 0.88
N LEU A 985 14.77 -2.39 1.46
CA LEU A 985 16.16 -2.47 1.90
C LEU A 985 16.39 -3.45 3.05
N PRO A 986 15.59 -3.46 4.14
CA PRO A 986 15.78 -4.44 5.22
C PRO A 986 15.72 -5.87 4.69
N HIS A 987 14.73 -6.14 3.84
CA HIS A 987 14.58 -7.42 3.16
C HIS A 987 15.74 -7.75 2.21
N ALA A 988 16.30 -6.74 1.53
CA ALA A 988 17.48 -6.91 0.69
C ALA A 988 18.72 -7.30 1.51
N ILE A 989 18.90 -6.69 2.69
CA ILE A 989 20.01 -6.96 3.61
C ILE A 989 19.85 -8.33 4.29
N GLU A 990 18.62 -8.71 4.65
CA GLU A 990 18.28 -10.00 5.23
C GLU A 990 18.62 -11.15 4.28
N LYS A 991 18.19 -11.05 3.01
CA LYS A 991 18.38 -12.09 1.98
C LYS A 991 19.75 -12.07 1.30
N GLN A 992 20.66 -11.18 1.71
CA GLN A 992 21.97 -11.09 1.08
C GLN A 992 22.96 -12.05 1.73
N ASP A 993 23.26 -13.14 1.02
CA ASP A 993 24.22 -14.16 1.45
C ASP A 993 25.68 -13.68 1.33
N ASP A 994 25.96 -12.69 0.49
CA ASP A 994 27.30 -12.11 0.31
C ASP A 994 27.58 -11.02 1.37
N PRO A 995 28.53 -11.23 2.30
CA PRO A 995 28.83 -10.27 3.36
C PRO A 995 29.29 -8.90 2.85
N GLN A 996 30.01 -8.84 1.72
CA GLN A 996 30.51 -7.57 1.19
C GLN A 996 29.38 -6.76 0.55
N LYS A 997 28.46 -7.42 -0.16
CA LYS A 997 27.26 -6.75 -0.69
C LYS A 997 26.37 -6.26 0.44
N LYS A 998 26.22 -7.07 1.49
CA LYS A 998 25.44 -6.70 2.68
C LYS A 998 26.00 -5.45 3.36
N GLU A 999 27.32 -5.41 3.58
CA GLU A 999 28.01 -4.24 4.14
C GLU A 999 27.85 -3.00 3.24
N LEU A 1000 27.94 -3.18 1.91
CA LEU A 1000 27.76 -2.08 0.96
C LEU A 1000 26.34 -1.49 0.99
N LEU A 1001 25.31 -2.34 1.08
CA LEU A 1001 23.91 -1.90 1.24
C LEU A 1001 23.70 -1.12 2.55
N ILE A 1002 24.29 -1.60 3.66
CA ILE A 1002 24.25 -0.90 4.96
C ILE A 1002 24.96 0.46 4.85
N ARG A 1003 26.14 0.51 4.22
CA ARG A 1003 26.87 1.77 4.00
C ARG A 1003 26.03 2.75 3.18
N PHE A 1004 25.44 2.30 2.08
CA PHE A 1004 24.62 3.16 1.23
C PHE A 1004 23.41 3.72 1.99
N PHE A 1005 22.73 2.90 2.79
CA PHE A 1005 21.66 3.36 3.69
C PHE A 1005 22.10 4.49 4.62
N PHE A 1006 23.25 4.34 5.29
CA PHE A 1006 23.76 5.40 6.17
C PHE A 1006 24.17 6.66 5.39
N ILE A 1007 24.71 6.55 4.17
CA ILE A 1007 24.95 7.73 3.31
C ILE A 1007 23.65 8.50 3.05
N LEU A 1008 22.56 7.79 2.76
CA LEU A 1008 21.25 8.41 2.52
C LEU A 1008 20.67 9.03 3.80
N LEU A 1009 20.76 8.33 4.93
CA LEU A 1009 20.26 8.78 6.22
C LEU A 1009 21.06 9.99 6.74
N ASP A 1010 22.39 9.94 6.68
CA ASP A 1010 23.31 10.99 7.14
C ASP A 1010 23.10 12.31 6.33
N ASN A 1011 22.55 12.23 5.11
CA ASN A 1011 22.29 13.37 4.22
C ASN A 1011 20.79 13.71 4.02
N ALA A 1012 19.90 13.17 4.85
CA ALA A 1012 18.45 13.37 4.77
C ALA A 1012 17.83 13.10 3.38
N LYS A 1013 18.37 12.10 2.66
CA LYS A 1013 17.92 11.69 1.30
C LYS A 1013 16.97 10.51 1.29
N LEU A 1014 16.46 10.12 2.46
CA LEU A 1014 15.41 9.12 2.57
C LEU A 1014 14.04 9.79 2.44
N ALA A 1015 13.14 9.17 1.68
CA ALA A 1015 11.74 9.57 1.61
C ALA A 1015 10.94 8.88 2.71
N GLN A 1016 9.90 9.55 3.18
CA GLN A 1016 8.85 8.92 3.98
C GLN A 1016 8.09 7.94 3.06
N SER A 1017 7.99 6.69 3.48
CA SER A 1017 7.29 5.62 2.76
C SER A 1017 6.67 4.66 3.77
N TYR A 1018 6.18 3.49 3.35
CA TYR A 1018 5.69 2.46 4.29
C TYR A 1018 6.76 1.95 5.26
N PHE A 1019 8.01 2.39 5.08
CA PHE A 1019 9.13 2.29 5.99
C PHE A 1019 8.76 2.70 7.42
N GLY A 1020 8.29 1.73 8.21
CA GLY A 1020 7.95 1.79 9.63
C GLY A 1020 9.16 1.81 10.54
N SER A 1021 8.93 2.11 11.83
CA SER A 1021 9.88 1.71 12.88
C SER A 1021 10.14 0.19 12.87
N ARG A 1022 9.17 -0.63 12.46
CA ARG A 1022 9.28 -2.09 12.37
C ARG A 1022 10.37 -2.54 11.39
N GLU A 1023 10.39 -1.98 10.19
CA GLU A 1023 11.36 -2.25 9.13
C GLU A 1023 12.79 -1.88 9.58
N LEU A 1024 12.92 -0.78 10.34
CA LEU A 1024 14.19 -0.40 10.96
C LEU A 1024 14.61 -1.31 12.12
N VAL A 1025 13.66 -1.79 12.93
CA VAL A 1025 13.95 -2.80 13.97
C VAL A 1025 14.44 -4.10 13.33
N ASP A 1026 13.85 -4.51 12.20
CA ASP A 1026 14.34 -5.67 11.44
C ASP A 1026 15.73 -5.43 10.86
N LEU A 1027 16.01 -4.22 10.36
CA LEU A 1027 17.35 -3.82 9.96
C LEU A 1027 18.35 -3.89 11.12
N MET A 1028 17.98 -3.42 12.32
CA MET A 1028 18.85 -3.42 13.50
C MET A 1028 19.38 -4.80 13.86
N LYS A 1029 18.60 -5.87 13.64
CA LYS A 1029 19.04 -7.27 13.86
C LYS A 1029 20.25 -7.66 13.02
N HIS A 1030 20.52 -6.92 11.94
CA HIS A 1030 21.64 -7.13 11.04
C HIS A 1030 22.79 -6.13 11.22
N LEU A 1031 22.62 -5.15 12.12
CA LEU A 1031 23.64 -4.17 12.48
C LEU A 1031 24.38 -4.62 13.73
N ASP A 1032 25.66 -4.26 13.83
CA ASP A 1032 26.39 -4.40 15.10
C ASP A 1032 25.86 -3.40 16.16
N PRO A 1033 26.15 -3.61 17.46
CA PRO A 1033 25.63 -2.75 18.53
C PRO A 1033 26.00 -1.26 18.40
N SER A 1034 27.12 -0.93 17.75
CA SER A 1034 27.51 0.47 17.51
C SER A 1034 26.64 1.11 16.43
N LEU A 1035 26.39 0.40 15.33
CA LEU A 1035 25.51 0.87 14.26
C LEU A 1035 24.03 0.89 14.67
N GLN A 1036 23.58 -0.03 15.51
CA GLN A 1036 22.25 0.02 16.13
C GLN A 1036 22.05 1.31 16.92
N LYS A 1037 23.04 1.65 17.77
CA LYS A 1037 23.05 2.90 18.53
C LYS A 1037 23.16 4.12 17.61
N LYS A 1038 23.95 4.07 16.53
CA LYS A 1038 24.03 5.17 15.55
C LYS A 1038 22.66 5.42 14.94
N LEU A 1039 21.98 4.37 14.49
CA LEU A 1039 20.67 4.44 13.86
C LEU A 1039 19.61 5.05 14.79
N ALA A 1040 19.39 4.48 15.97
CA ALA A 1040 18.32 4.95 16.88
C ALA A 1040 18.54 6.38 17.42
N LYS A 1041 19.77 6.90 17.33
CA LYS A 1041 20.14 8.26 17.74
C LYS A 1041 20.19 9.24 16.57
N HIS A 1042 19.88 8.80 15.35
CA HIS A 1042 20.13 9.61 14.18
C HIS A 1042 19.10 10.74 14.05
N PRO A 1043 19.50 12.03 13.98
CA PRO A 1043 18.57 13.15 14.00
C PRO A 1043 17.63 13.17 12.78
N HIS A 1044 18.11 12.72 11.62
CA HIS A 1044 17.27 12.62 10.41
C HIS A 1044 16.24 11.49 10.44
N LEU A 1045 16.11 10.69 11.52
CA LEU A 1045 14.97 9.79 11.62
C LEU A 1045 13.64 10.55 11.68
N SER A 1046 13.61 11.75 12.25
CA SER A 1046 12.40 12.58 12.34
C SER A 1046 11.92 13.13 10.99
N THR A 1047 12.67 12.92 9.90
CA THR A 1047 12.25 13.30 8.56
C THR A 1047 11.52 12.17 7.82
N ILE A 1048 11.53 10.96 8.40
CA ILE A 1048 10.94 9.74 7.80
C ILE A 1048 10.06 8.94 8.76
N LEU A 1049 10.19 9.14 10.08
CA LEU A 1049 9.40 8.49 11.12
C LEU A 1049 8.69 9.54 11.98
N SER A 1050 7.54 9.14 12.56
CA SER A 1050 6.91 9.92 13.63
C SER A 1050 7.73 9.85 14.93
N PRO A 1051 7.52 10.78 15.87
CA PRO A 1051 8.13 10.72 17.21
C PRO A 1051 7.91 9.38 17.93
N LEU A 1052 6.69 8.86 17.87
CA LEU A 1052 6.30 7.58 18.46
C LEU A 1052 7.07 6.39 17.89
N GLU A 1053 7.29 6.39 16.58
CA GLU A 1053 8.06 5.36 15.91
C GLU A 1053 9.54 5.41 16.24
N ILE A 1054 10.08 6.61 16.44
CA ILE A 1054 11.44 6.81 16.95
C ILE A 1054 11.55 6.22 18.36
N GLU A 1055 10.56 6.41 19.22
CA GLU A 1055 10.54 5.79 20.56
C GLU A 1055 10.52 4.25 20.49
N ASN A 1056 9.68 3.69 19.63
CA ASN A 1056 9.61 2.24 19.41
C ASN A 1056 10.97 1.68 18.94
N LEU A 1057 11.67 2.42 18.07
CA LEU A 1057 13.00 2.06 17.60
C LEU A 1057 14.04 2.13 18.72
N LYS A 1058 14.02 3.17 19.56
CA LYS A 1058 14.92 3.31 20.72
C LYS A 1058 14.77 2.14 21.70
N ARG A 1059 13.54 1.68 21.94
CA ARG A 1059 13.24 0.55 22.85
C ARG A 1059 13.81 -0.80 22.39
N ALA A 1060 14.18 -0.93 21.11
CA ALA A 1060 14.83 -2.12 20.58
C ALA A 1060 16.31 -2.25 20.99
N ILE A 1061 16.91 -1.19 21.56
CA ILE A 1061 18.29 -1.21 22.07
C ILE A 1061 18.33 -1.83 23.48
N GLU A 1062 19.30 -2.73 23.71
CA GLU A 1062 19.54 -3.42 25.00
C GLU A 1062 20.63 -2.80 25.89
#